data_AF-A0AAD4CN07-F1
#
_entry.id   AF-A0AAD4CN07-F1
#
_cell.length_a   1.000
_cell.length_b   1.000
_cell.length_c   1.000
_cell.angle_alpha   90.00
_cell.angle_beta   90.00
_cell.angle_gamma   90.00
#
_symmetry.space_group_name_H-M   'P 1'
#
loop_
_entity.id
_entity.type
_entity.pdbx_description
1 polymer ?
#
loop_
_entity_poly.entity_id
_entity_poly.type
_entity_poly.pdbx_seq_one_letter_code
_entity_poly.pdbx_strand_id
1 'polypeptide(L)'
;MSSPDPQPQLPPLDPYYDLGSYHRPVSSNSPQAQLWFDRGLIWTYGFNHEEAAACFSQAIDHDPGCAMAFWGLAYTLGPNYNKPWQFFDPHELETTVQRTHRAINTARENATTAKPVESALIEALRHRYPQEQPPADSSLWNQAYADAMASVYKRFPDDLDVAALYADSMMNLTPWELWDLRTGNPSPKARTVEIKSVLDRALAQDGGLRHPGLLHLYIHLMEMSGAPETALTAADYLRGLVPDSGHLNHMPTHLDILCGDYRAAMASNSDAIRADEKFLARAGAVNFYTLYRSHDYHFRIYAAMFAGRSRVALDTAAELEASIPEELLRVESPPMADWLEGFVAVRIHVLVRFGRWQEIVDLKLPDDTDLYAVTTAMIHYARGVALAAMEKVGEAEQEQGLFDKALQRVPASRMLFNNRCVDILAVAGAMLDGEVEYRRGNIDSAFERLRHAIALDDGLPYDEPWGWMQPTRHAYGALLLEQGRVEDAAAVYSADLGMDDTLPRPLQHPNNVWALHGYHECLEKLGRVAEARIIKQQLKLVAATADVPISSSCYCRRSAGTAVTWLAFLAADYLVLGGSAADSFADKCHSFSPRDYAADIQRQQVQYVPAGTCLPLYSNDSTCGYTSPIASAEVCRIFFSVSTSPRSSVDLELWLPRNWSGRFLQAGNGGIRYDDLDYGTRNGFATAASNNGHDGKTVAPLYHNADVVDDFAWRALHTSVTTGKSLTQAFYASPPTKSYYIGCSLGGRQGIDSADRFPADFDGILAGSPAVNFNNLTSWRASFLPITGTPNSTHFVTKAQWIEIVHPEVLHQCDGIDGVDDGIITDPSLCEFRPDALLCGEGEHVGPGCLDRAQVETVRRVFYPLVDADGGVMYPAMQPGSEVMAAEGLYGGEPWLNSEEWFRYVVYNNPTWDPAQFTSDDAQVADAMNPGTIRTWPDTLSRFRQLNGKLIAYHGQQDEKITSFISVRLYEHLSRHMRLTPAEMDGFFRFFRVPGMSHCGGGPGASVFGQWGGASADGIPFEKEQNLLAALVAWVEEAEAPDIVLGTRFWKDDVALGVEGEREHCRYPWRTTATSPAD
;
A
#
# COMPACT_ATOMS: atom_id res chain seq x y z
N MET A 1 -36.12 35.89 -35.95
CA MET A 1 -35.01 35.92 -34.98
C MET A 1 -35.49 35.12 -33.80
N SER A 2 -35.18 33.84 -33.82
CA SER A 2 -35.65 32.84 -32.86
C SER A 2 -34.49 32.54 -31.92
N SER A 3 -34.72 32.69 -30.62
CA SER A 3 -33.74 32.40 -29.57
C SER A 3 -33.19 30.98 -29.69
N PRO A 4 -31.88 30.75 -29.47
CA PRO A 4 -31.35 29.41 -29.35
C PRO A 4 -31.73 28.82 -27.99
N ASP A 5 -32.19 27.57 -28.00
CA ASP A 5 -32.47 26.76 -26.81
C ASP A 5 -31.21 26.64 -25.92
N PRO A 6 -31.39 26.55 -24.59
CA PRO A 6 -30.28 26.30 -23.67
C PRO A 6 -29.77 24.88 -23.87
N GLN A 7 -28.50 24.75 -24.25
CA GLN A 7 -27.78 23.48 -24.15
C GLN A 7 -27.81 22.99 -22.69
N PRO A 8 -28.01 21.69 -22.43
CA PRO A 8 -27.84 21.15 -21.09
C PRO A 8 -26.40 21.38 -20.63
N GLN A 9 -26.24 22.16 -19.57
CA GLN A 9 -24.97 22.28 -18.86
C GLN A 9 -24.58 20.88 -18.38
N LEU A 10 -23.47 20.36 -18.91
CA LEU A 10 -22.81 19.19 -18.36
C LEU A 10 -22.47 19.48 -16.88
N PRO A 11 -22.73 18.54 -15.96
CA PRO A 11 -22.35 18.69 -14.56
C PRO A 11 -20.83 18.92 -14.44
N PRO A 12 -20.36 19.56 -13.35
CA PRO A 12 -18.94 19.81 -13.13
C PRO A 12 -18.15 18.49 -13.24
N LEU A 13 -17.07 18.50 -14.04
CA LEU A 13 -16.22 17.34 -14.33
C LEU A 13 -15.78 16.65 -13.04
N ASP A 14 -16.44 15.56 -12.69
CA ASP A 14 -15.90 14.54 -11.82
C ASP A 14 -14.54 14.11 -12.42
N PRO A 15 -13.42 14.13 -11.68
CA PRO A 15 -12.16 13.64 -12.21
C PRO A 15 -12.36 12.20 -12.71
N TYR A 16 -12.03 11.96 -13.98
CA TYR A 16 -12.04 10.61 -14.56
C TYR A 16 -11.04 9.70 -13.82
N TYR A 17 -11.18 8.38 -13.97
CA TYR A 17 -10.33 7.36 -13.34
C TYR A 17 -8.82 7.60 -13.56
N ASP A 18 -8.00 7.27 -12.56
CA ASP A 18 -6.54 7.23 -12.67
C ASP A 18 -6.07 5.93 -13.34
N LEU A 19 -5.82 6.00 -14.64
CA LEU A 19 -5.37 4.87 -15.45
C LEU A 19 -3.85 4.81 -15.64
N GLY A 20 -3.08 5.57 -14.84
CA GLY A 20 -1.64 5.70 -15.02
C GLY A 20 -1.26 6.51 -16.27
N SER A 21 -0.02 6.35 -16.71
CA SER A 21 0.59 7.22 -17.74
C SER A 21 0.84 6.53 -19.09
N TYR A 22 0.25 5.37 -19.34
CA TYR A 22 0.46 4.64 -20.60
C TYR A 22 -0.14 5.42 -21.78
N HIS A 23 0.59 5.50 -22.89
CA HIS A 23 0.21 6.30 -24.06
C HIS A 23 0.61 5.60 -25.37
N ARG A 24 -0.34 5.47 -26.30
CA ARG A 24 -0.10 4.96 -27.65
C ARG A 24 -0.47 6.02 -28.70
N PRO A 25 0.50 6.64 -29.39
CA PRO A 25 0.22 7.72 -30.34
C PRO A 25 -0.46 7.19 -31.62
N VAL A 26 -1.67 7.67 -31.90
CA VAL A 26 -2.45 7.31 -33.11
C VAL A 26 -2.51 8.43 -34.14
N SER A 27 -2.85 8.11 -35.39
CA SER A 27 -3.09 9.10 -36.46
C SER A 27 -4.38 9.88 -36.24
N SER A 28 -4.34 10.84 -35.31
CA SER A 28 -5.37 11.84 -35.07
C SER A 28 -4.70 13.18 -34.75
N ASN A 29 -5.33 14.28 -35.17
CA ASN A 29 -4.90 15.63 -34.79
C ASN A 29 -5.68 16.18 -33.59
N SER A 30 -6.59 15.39 -33.01
CA SER A 30 -7.42 15.78 -31.87
C SER A 30 -6.78 15.28 -30.57
N PRO A 31 -6.27 16.18 -29.69
CA PRO A 31 -5.73 15.76 -28.40
C PRO A 31 -6.76 15.06 -27.52
N GLN A 32 -8.06 15.41 -27.67
CA GLN A 32 -9.14 14.74 -26.96
C GLN A 32 -9.37 13.33 -27.49
N ALA A 33 -9.35 13.12 -28.81
CA ALA A 33 -9.47 11.77 -29.37
C ALA A 33 -8.30 10.88 -28.94
N GLN A 34 -7.08 11.42 -28.92
CA GLN A 34 -5.89 10.72 -28.42
C GLN A 34 -6.04 10.32 -26.94
N LEU A 35 -6.45 11.25 -26.07
CA LEU A 35 -6.69 10.97 -24.65
C LEU A 35 -7.73 9.86 -24.43
N TRP A 36 -8.87 9.93 -25.12
CA TRP A 36 -9.91 8.92 -25.00
C TRP A 36 -9.52 7.58 -25.64
N PHE A 37 -8.69 7.60 -26.69
CA PHE A 37 -8.11 6.38 -27.25
C PHE A 37 -7.19 5.68 -26.24
N ASP A 38 -6.28 6.43 -25.59
CA ASP A 38 -5.38 5.87 -24.58
C ASP A 38 -6.16 5.25 -23.42
N ARG A 39 -7.19 5.96 -22.93
CA ARG A 39 -8.11 5.44 -21.90
C ARG A 39 -8.82 4.16 -22.36
N GLY A 40 -9.34 4.15 -23.58
CA GLY A 40 -10.00 2.98 -24.16
C GLY A 40 -9.06 1.78 -24.24
N LEU A 41 -7.83 1.99 -24.69
CA LEU A 41 -6.82 0.94 -24.80
C LEU A 41 -6.42 0.36 -23.43
N ILE A 42 -6.24 1.21 -22.42
CA ILE A 42 -5.93 0.75 -21.06
C ILE A 42 -7.10 -0.02 -20.47
N TRP A 43 -8.35 0.43 -20.65
CA TRP A 43 -9.52 -0.33 -20.21
C TRP A 43 -9.70 -1.65 -20.94
N THR A 44 -9.33 -1.72 -22.23
CA THR A 44 -9.27 -2.98 -22.95
C THR A 44 -8.23 -3.92 -22.34
N TYR A 45 -7.04 -3.43 -21.98
CA TYR A 45 -6.08 -4.25 -21.24
C TYR A 45 -6.58 -4.61 -19.84
N GLY A 46 -7.39 -3.78 -19.19
CA GLY A 46 -8.03 -4.11 -17.92
C GLY A 46 -9.28 -4.98 -18.03
N PHE A 47 -9.61 -5.51 -19.21
CA PHE A 47 -10.83 -6.29 -19.49
C PHE A 47 -12.15 -5.62 -19.05
N ASN A 48 -12.18 -4.31 -18.81
CA ASN A 48 -13.42 -3.54 -18.68
C ASN A 48 -13.89 -3.08 -20.06
N HIS A 49 -14.42 -4.03 -20.82
CA HIS A 49 -14.78 -3.81 -22.23
C HIS A 49 -15.92 -2.80 -22.43
N GLU A 50 -16.83 -2.67 -21.45
CA GLU A 50 -17.93 -1.69 -21.51
C GLU A 50 -17.38 -0.26 -21.43
N GLU A 51 -16.52 0.04 -20.45
CA GLU A 51 -15.90 1.36 -20.32
C GLU A 51 -14.90 1.63 -21.46
N ALA A 52 -14.18 0.60 -21.92
CA ALA A 52 -13.31 0.71 -23.09
C ALA A 52 -14.11 1.12 -24.35
N ALA A 53 -15.25 0.46 -24.61
CA ALA A 53 -16.13 0.79 -25.73
C ALA A 53 -16.70 2.22 -25.61
N ALA A 54 -17.05 2.65 -24.40
CA ALA A 54 -17.47 4.02 -24.13
C ALA A 54 -16.35 5.02 -24.45
N CYS A 55 -15.11 4.74 -24.03
CA CYS A 55 -13.93 5.57 -24.33
C CYS A 55 -13.65 5.66 -25.83
N PHE A 56 -13.66 4.54 -26.55
CA PHE A 56 -13.48 4.58 -28.00
C PHE A 56 -14.60 5.32 -28.72
N SER A 57 -15.83 5.24 -28.22
CA SER A 57 -16.95 6.03 -28.73
C SER A 57 -16.72 7.54 -28.51
N GLN A 58 -16.23 7.94 -27.33
CA GLN A 58 -15.84 9.33 -27.08
C GLN A 58 -14.68 9.78 -28.00
N ALA A 59 -13.70 8.92 -28.26
CA ALA A 59 -12.63 9.21 -29.20
C ALA A 59 -13.17 9.44 -30.63
N ILE A 60 -14.14 8.64 -31.07
CA ILE A 60 -14.84 8.81 -32.35
C ILE A 60 -15.64 10.13 -32.39
N ASP A 61 -16.32 10.49 -31.29
CA ASP A 61 -17.08 11.75 -31.22
C ASP A 61 -16.16 12.98 -31.35
N HIS A 62 -14.94 12.90 -30.79
CA HIS A 62 -13.95 13.96 -30.86
C HIS A 62 -13.15 14.00 -32.19
N ASP A 63 -13.02 12.87 -32.88
CA ASP A 63 -12.44 12.78 -34.22
C ASP A 63 -13.08 11.63 -35.01
N PRO A 64 -14.14 11.91 -35.80
CA PRO A 64 -14.80 10.90 -36.63
C PRO A 64 -13.91 10.32 -37.73
N GLY A 65 -12.73 10.92 -37.99
CA GLY A 65 -11.72 10.40 -38.91
C GLY A 65 -10.66 9.52 -38.23
N CYS A 66 -10.69 9.36 -36.91
CA CYS A 66 -9.71 8.54 -36.18
C CYS A 66 -9.93 7.04 -36.44
N ALA A 67 -9.22 6.49 -37.42
CA ALA A 67 -9.33 5.08 -37.81
C ALA A 67 -9.08 4.11 -36.63
N MET A 68 -8.13 4.45 -35.75
CA MET A 68 -7.79 3.61 -34.60
C MET A 68 -8.86 3.58 -33.51
N ALA A 69 -9.68 4.63 -33.36
CA ALA A 69 -10.79 4.61 -32.42
C ALA A 69 -11.88 3.60 -32.84
N PHE A 70 -12.17 3.52 -34.14
CA PHE A 70 -13.06 2.48 -34.68
C PHE A 70 -12.46 1.08 -34.58
N TRP A 71 -11.14 0.95 -34.79
CA TRP A 71 -10.43 -0.31 -34.55
C TRP A 71 -10.54 -0.76 -33.09
N GLY A 72 -10.33 0.16 -32.15
CA GLY A 72 -10.41 -0.10 -30.71
C GLY A 72 -11.82 -0.54 -30.30
N LEU A 73 -12.85 0.15 -30.81
CA LEU A 73 -14.25 -0.23 -30.61
C LEU A 73 -14.54 -1.65 -31.15
N ALA A 74 -14.04 -2.00 -32.34
CA ALA A 74 -14.21 -3.33 -32.90
C ALA A 74 -13.45 -4.40 -32.09
N TYR A 75 -12.24 -4.09 -31.63
CA TYR A 75 -11.41 -5.02 -30.87
C TYR A 75 -12.04 -5.33 -29.50
N THR A 76 -12.43 -4.29 -28.75
CA THR A 76 -12.93 -4.44 -27.38
C THR A 76 -14.31 -5.10 -27.27
N LEU A 77 -15.16 -4.99 -28.30
CA LEU A 77 -16.49 -5.60 -28.30
C LEU A 77 -16.45 -7.10 -28.63
N GLY A 78 -15.33 -7.59 -29.16
CA GLY A 78 -15.18 -8.99 -29.53
C GLY A 78 -14.89 -9.92 -28.36
N PRO A 79 -14.58 -11.18 -28.67
CA PRO A 79 -14.18 -12.14 -27.65
C PRO A 79 -12.78 -11.82 -27.13
N ASN A 80 -12.54 -12.28 -25.91
CA ASN A 80 -11.26 -12.20 -25.21
C ASN A 80 -10.98 -13.55 -24.52
N TYR A 81 -9.85 -13.64 -23.83
CA TYR A 81 -9.42 -14.85 -23.14
C TYR A 81 -10.46 -15.40 -22.14
N ASN A 82 -11.18 -14.53 -21.42
CA ASN A 82 -12.17 -14.89 -20.41
C ASN A 82 -13.59 -15.07 -20.98
N LYS A 83 -13.90 -14.43 -22.11
CA LYS A 83 -15.19 -14.57 -22.81
C LYS A 83 -14.97 -14.93 -24.29
N PRO A 84 -14.68 -16.20 -24.60
CA PRO A 84 -14.61 -16.66 -25.98
C PRO A 84 -15.99 -16.68 -26.67
N TRP A 85 -16.01 -16.81 -28.01
CA TRP A 85 -17.23 -16.71 -28.82
C TRP A 85 -18.36 -17.66 -28.39
N GLN A 86 -18.02 -18.83 -27.84
CA GLN A 86 -18.99 -19.83 -27.40
C GLN A 86 -19.86 -19.38 -26.22
N PHE A 87 -19.45 -18.32 -25.52
CA PHE A 87 -20.14 -17.75 -24.36
C PHE A 87 -21.01 -16.53 -24.68
N PHE A 88 -21.10 -16.14 -25.96
CA PHE A 88 -22.05 -15.13 -26.41
C PHE A 88 -23.39 -15.82 -26.67
N ASP A 89 -24.45 -15.36 -26.01
CA ASP A 89 -25.80 -15.86 -26.31
C ASP A 89 -26.22 -15.47 -27.75
N PRO A 90 -27.20 -16.13 -28.37
CA PRO A 90 -27.54 -15.88 -29.77
C PRO A 90 -27.85 -14.42 -30.13
N HIS A 91 -28.51 -13.67 -29.22
CA HIS A 91 -28.83 -12.27 -29.44
C HIS A 91 -27.60 -11.38 -29.28
N GLU A 92 -26.82 -11.62 -28.22
CA GLU A 92 -25.55 -10.92 -27.99
C GLU A 92 -24.57 -11.14 -29.15
N LEU A 93 -24.44 -12.37 -29.64
CA LEU A 93 -23.55 -12.74 -30.74
C LEU A 93 -23.92 -12.00 -32.04
N GLU A 94 -25.20 -12.00 -32.41
CA GLU A 94 -25.68 -11.33 -33.61
C GLU A 94 -25.38 -9.82 -33.57
N THR A 95 -25.73 -9.17 -32.45
CA THR A 95 -25.51 -7.72 -32.29
C THR A 95 -24.03 -7.35 -32.24
N THR A 96 -23.22 -8.16 -31.57
CA THR A 96 -21.76 -7.97 -31.47
C THR A 96 -21.10 -8.07 -32.84
N VAL A 97 -21.36 -9.15 -33.59
CA VAL A 97 -20.76 -9.35 -34.93
C VAL A 97 -21.14 -8.23 -35.90
N GLN A 98 -22.39 -7.78 -35.87
CA GLN A 98 -22.82 -6.64 -36.70
C GLN A 98 -22.07 -5.35 -36.34
N ARG A 99 -21.95 -5.04 -35.04
CA ARG A 99 -21.27 -3.82 -34.56
C ARG A 99 -19.78 -3.83 -34.86
N THR A 100 -19.10 -4.94 -34.59
CA THR A 100 -17.65 -5.07 -34.81
C THR A 100 -17.30 -5.04 -36.29
N HIS A 101 -18.09 -5.72 -37.14
CA HIS A 101 -17.89 -5.69 -38.60
C HIS A 101 -18.03 -4.28 -39.18
N ARG A 102 -19.06 -3.53 -38.75
CA ARG A 102 -19.26 -2.14 -39.20
C ARG A 102 -18.15 -1.21 -38.72
N ALA A 103 -17.77 -1.32 -37.45
CA ALA A 103 -16.69 -0.53 -36.88
C ALA A 103 -15.37 -0.77 -37.62
N ILE A 104 -14.97 -2.03 -37.88
CA ILE A 104 -13.71 -2.31 -38.56
C ILE A 104 -13.70 -1.91 -40.04
N ASN A 105 -14.83 -1.98 -40.74
CA ASN A 105 -14.94 -1.45 -42.10
C ASN A 105 -14.81 0.07 -42.14
N THR A 106 -15.43 0.76 -41.17
CA THR A 106 -15.30 2.22 -41.02
C THR A 106 -13.86 2.61 -40.69
N ALA A 107 -13.18 1.86 -39.81
CA ALA A 107 -11.76 2.04 -39.53
C ALA A 107 -10.92 1.99 -40.81
N ARG A 108 -11.19 1.01 -41.69
CA ARG A 108 -10.49 0.87 -42.97
C ARG A 108 -10.76 2.04 -43.92
N GLU A 109 -12.01 2.51 -44.00
CA GLU A 109 -12.38 3.67 -44.82
C GLU A 109 -11.65 4.94 -44.36
N ASN A 110 -11.48 5.11 -43.06
CA ASN A 110 -10.77 6.22 -42.44
C ASN A 110 -9.23 6.07 -42.44
N ALA A 111 -8.69 4.90 -42.78
CA ALA A 111 -7.25 4.60 -42.69
C ALA A 111 -6.38 5.25 -43.80
N THR A 112 -6.91 6.19 -44.58
CA THR A 112 -6.20 6.80 -45.72
C THR A 112 -4.91 7.54 -45.32
N THR A 113 -4.87 8.10 -44.12
CA THR A 113 -3.69 8.78 -43.53
C THR A 113 -3.08 8.03 -42.35
N ALA A 114 -3.49 6.77 -42.11
CA ALA A 114 -3.02 5.98 -40.98
C ALA A 114 -1.54 5.60 -41.12
N LYS A 115 -0.84 5.47 -39.99
CA LYS A 115 0.54 4.97 -39.99
C LYS A 115 0.59 3.54 -40.50
N PRO A 116 1.71 3.07 -41.08
CA PRO A 116 1.81 1.71 -41.60
C PRO A 116 1.44 0.60 -40.60
N VAL A 117 1.73 0.78 -39.31
CA VAL A 117 1.37 -0.18 -38.25
C VAL A 117 -0.13 -0.18 -37.96
N GLU A 118 -0.78 0.99 -37.95
CA GLU A 118 -2.22 1.14 -37.74
C GLU A 118 -3.00 0.50 -38.90
N SER A 119 -2.62 0.76 -40.15
CA SER A 119 -3.24 0.11 -41.31
C SER A 119 -3.09 -1.41 -41.25
N ALA A 120 -1.95 -1.92 -40.77
CA ALA A 120 -1.72 -3.36 -40.64
C ALA A 120 -2.58 -3.99 -39.54
N LEU A 121 -2.75 -3.32 -38.40
CA LEU A 121 -3.64 -3.74 -37.31
C LEU A 121 -5.11 -3.75 -37.74
N ILE A 122 -5.54 -2.73 -38.49
CA ILE A 122 -6.89 -2.65 -39.06
C ILE A 122 -7.15 -3.81 -40.02
N GLU A 123 -6.24 -4.06 -40.97
CA GLU A 123 -6.40 -5.17 -41.91
C GLU A 123 -6.37 -6.54 -41.22
N ALA A 124 -5.55 -6.72 -40.18
CA ALA A 124 -5.54 -7.95 -39.41
C ALA A 124 -6.88 -8.19 -38.69
N LEU A 125 -7.42 -7.20 -38.00
CA LEU A 125 -8.66 -7.35 -37.23
C LEU A 125 -9.89 -7.65 -38.09
N ARG A 126 -9.88 -7.28 -39.39
CA ARG A 126 -10.93 -7.68 -40.35
C ARG A 126 -11.08 -9.18 -40.49
N HIS A 127 -10.02 -9.96 -40.25
CA HIS A 127 -10.10 -11.42 -40.24
C HIS A 127 -10.87 -11.97 -39.03
N ARG A 128 -10.97 -11.20 -37.93
CA ARG A 128 -11.80 -11.55 -36.77
C ARG A 128 -13.29 -11.25 -37.00
N TYR A 129 -13.61 -10.32 -37.90
CA TYR A 129 -14.97 -9.91 -38.24
C TYR A 129 -15.18 -9.80 -39.77
N PRO A 130 -15.16 -10.92 -40.52
CA PRO A 130 -15.18 -10.88 -41.98
C PRO A 130 -16.56 -10.56 -42.60
N GLN A 131 -17.66 -10.67 -41.83
CA GLN A 131 -19.04 -10.48 -42.31
C GLN A 131 -19.96 -10.01 -41.18
N GLU A 132 -21.11 -9.40 -41.52
CA GLU A 132 -22.10 -8.89 -40.55
C GLU A 132 -22.95 -9.97 -39.86
N GLN A 133 -22.95 -11.20 -40.37
CA GLN A 133 -23.78 -12.29 -39.84
C GLN A 133 -22.88 -13.36 -39.21
N PRO A 134 -23.14 -13.80 -37.98
CA PRO A 134 -22.33 -14.83 -37.35
C PRO A 134 -22.45 -16.15 -38.13
N PRO A 135 -21.35 -16.88 -38.39
CA PRO A 135 -21.38 -18.24 -38.91
C PRO A 135 -21.90 -19.18 -37.82
N ALA A 136 -22.14 -20.45 -38.18
CA ALA A 136 -22.51 -21.46 -37.21
C ALA A 136 -21.46 -21.64 -36.09
N ASP A 137 -20.19 -21.40 -36.39
CA ASP A 137 -19.10 -21.39 -35.41
C ASP A 137 -18.17 -20.20 -35.68
N SER A 138 -18.25 -19.18 -34.82
CA SER A 138 -17.45 -17.96 -34.93
C SER A 138 -16.00 -18.14 -34.46
N SER A 139 -15.70 -19.24 -33.74
CA SER A 139 -14.34 -19.51 -33.24
C SER A 139 -13.33 -19.73 -34.37
N LEU A 140 -13.79 -20.14 -35.56
CA LEU A 140 -12.99 -20.28 -36.77
C LEU A 140 -12.29 -18.97 -37.18
N TRP A 141 -12.82 -17.81 -36.77
CA TRP A 141 -12.23 -16.51 -37.08
C TRP A 141 -11.01 -16.17 -36.21
N ASN A 142 -10.85 -16.78 -35.02
CA ASN A 142 -9.68 -16.54 -34.17
C ASN A 142 -8.40 -17.01 -34.85
N GLN A 143 -8.43 -18.16 -35.55
CA GLN A 143 -7.28 -18.65 -36.30
C GLN A 143 -6.87 -17.68 -37.42
N ALA A 144 -7.84 -17.20 -38.20
CA ALA A 144 -7.57 -16.25 -39.28
C ALA A 144 -7.01 -14.92 -38.75
N TYR A 145 -7.49 -14.44 -37.59
CA TYR A 145 -6.96 -13.26 -36.93
C TYR A 145 -5.54 -13.46 -36.41
N ALA A 146 -5.25 -14.57 -35.73
CA ALA A 146 -3.92 -14.88 -35.21
C ALA A 146 -2.89 -15.01 -36.35
N ASP A 147 -3.24 -15.63 -37.48
CA ASP A 147 -2.37 -15.73 -38.65
C ASP A 147 -2.11 -14.36 -39.30
N ALA A 148 -3.13 -13.49 -39.34
CA ALA A 148 -2.96 -12.12 -39.80
C ALA A 148 -2.05 -11.31 -38.86
N MET A 149 -2.25 -11.41 -37.54
CA MET A 149 -1.40 -10.76 -36.54
C MET A 149 0.05 -11.27 -36.56
N ALA A 150 0.29 -12.54 -36.90
CA ALA A 150 1.64 -13.06 -37.10
C ALA A 150 2.38 -12.29 -38.21
N SER A 151 1.67 -11.87 -39.26
CA SER A 151 2.24 -11.04 -40.33
C SER A 151 2.49 -9.60 -39.87
N VAL A 152 1.64 -9.05 -39.00
CA VAL A 152 1.83 -7.72 -38.40
C VAL A 152 3.05 -7.72 -37.49
N TYR A 153 3.16 -8.68 -36.56
CA TYR A 153 4.29 -8.79 -35.64
C TYR A 153 5.63 -8.99 -36.37
N LYS A 154 5.67 -9.80 -37.43
CA LYS A 154 6.88 -9.94 -38.27
C LYS A 154 7.32 -8.61 -38.92
N ARG A 155 6.38 -7.71 -39.21
CA ARG A 155 6.65 -6.42 -39.83
C ARG A 155 7.00 -5.33 -38.81
N PHE A 156 6.42 -5.39 -37.61
CA PHE A 156 6.62 -4.43 -36.53
C PHE A 156 7.00 -5.13 -35.21
N PRO A 157 8.13 -5.87 -35.18
CA PRO A 157 8.47 -6.72 -34.04
C PRO A 157 8.85 -5.94 -32.77
N ASP A 158 9.19 -4.66 -32.90
CA ASP A 158 9.62 -3.79 -31.79
C ASP A 158 8.49 -2.88 -31.26
N ASP A 159 7.27 -3.00 -31.80
CA ASP A 159 6.09 -2.31 -31.26
C ASP A 159 5.47 -3.18 -30.14
N LEU A 160 5.50 -2.66 -28.92
CA LEU A 160 5.06 -3.39 -27.72
C LEU A 160 3.56 -3.72 -27.74
N ASP A 161 2.70 -2.82 -28.23
CA ASP A 161 1.27 -3.11 -28.37
C ASP A 161 1.03 -4.18 -29.44
N VAL A 162 1.80 -4.17 -30.54
CA VAL A 162 1.73 -5.23 -31.56
C VAL A 162 2.12 -6.59 -30.96
N ALA A 163 3.15 -6.63 -30.11
CA ALA A 163 3.55 -7.85 -29.40
C ALA A 163 2.44 -8.33 -28.45
N ALA A 164 1.83 -7.42 -27.67
CA ALA A 164 0.72 -7.74 -26.78
C ALA A 164 -0.50 -8.27 -27.57
N LEU A 165 -0.92 -7.57 -28.62
CA LEU A 165 -2.06 -7.96 -29.46
C LEU A 165 -1.81 -9.29 -30.20
N TYR A 166 -0.57 -9.57 -30.60
CA TYR A 166 -0.24 -10.85 -31.21
C TYR A 166 -0.28 -12.00 -30.19
N ALA A 167 0.27 -11.79 -28.99
CA ALA A 167 0.17 -12.74 -27.88
C ALA A 167 -1.30 -13.04 -27.55
N ASP A 168 -2.13 -12.00 -27.35
CA ASP A 168 -3.58 -12.12 -27.11
C ASP A 168 -4.26 -12.94 -28.23
N SER A 169 -4.00 -12.62 -29.50
CA SER A 169 -4.61 -13.32 -30.63
C SER A 169 -4.32 -14.84 -30.62
N MET A 170 -3.12 -15.24 -30.19
CA MET A 170 -2.73 -16.64 -30.08
C MET A 170 -3.31 -17.30 -28.84
N MET A 171 -3.42 -16.59 -27.71
CA MET A 171 -4.04 -17.10 -26.49
C MET A 171 -5.53 -17.42 -26.69
N ASN A 172 -6.23 -16.60 -27.49
CA ASN A 172 -7.64 -16.79 -27.84
C ASN A 172 -7.92 -18.00 -28.76
N LEU A 173 -6.89 -18.74 -29.21
CA LEU A 173 -7.06 -20.00 -29.95
C LEU A 173 -7.44 -21.16 -29.03
N THR A 174 -6.92 -21.14 -27.80
CA THR A 174 -7.07 -22.20 -26.79
C THR A 174 -7.18 -21.55 -25.39
N PRO A 175 -8.23 -20.74 -25.14
CA PRO A 175 -8.42 -20.10 -23.84
C PRO A 175 -8.47 -21.16 -22.74
N TRP A 176 -7.77 -20.91 -21.62
CA TRP A 176 -7.67 -21.85 -20.48
C TRP A 176 -7.11 -23.24 -20.80
N GLU A 177 -6.43 -23.39 -21.96
CA GLU A 177 -5.80 -24.64 -22.40
C GLU A 177 -4.35 -24.42 -22.89
N LEU A 178 -3.66 -23.40 -22.35
CA LEU A 178 -2.29 -23.05 -22.76
C LEU A 178 -1.23 -24.06 -22.28
N TRP A 179 -1.46 -24.68 -21.13
CA TRP A 179 -0.56 -25.68 -20.55
C TRP A 179 -1.31 -26.98 -20.26
N ASP A 180 -0.63 -28.10 -20.43
CA ASP A 180 -1.11 -29.39 -19.92
C ASP A 180 -0.85 -29.43 -18.41
N LEU A 181 -1.91 -29.31 -17.62
CA LEU A 181 -1.81 -29.21 -16.16
C LEU A 181 -1.06 -30.39 -15.55
N ARG A 182 -1.30 -31.61 -16.04
CA ARG A 182 -0.72 -32.84 -15.47
C ARG A 182 0.78 -32.92 -15.65
N THR A 183 1.27 -32.50 -16.81
CA THR A 183 2.69 -32.61 -17.16
C THR A 183 3.45 -31.30 -16.96
N GLY A 184 2.76 -30.17 -16.81
CA GLY A 184 3.36 -28.83 -16.76
C GLY A 184 3.97 -28.37 -18.09
N ASN A 185 3.79 -29.15 -19.17
CA ASN A 185 4.33 -28.82 -20.49
C ASN A 185 3.35 -27.96 -21.29
N PRO A 186 3.83 -27.19 -22.29
CA PRO A 186 2.98 -26.51 -23.25
C PRO A 186 1.95 -27.45 -23.88
N SER A 187 0.68 -27.03 -23.92
CA SER A 187 -0.38 -27.82 -24.56
C SER A 187 -0.08 -28.01 -26.06
N PRO A 188 -0.17 -29.24 -26.62
CA PRO A 188 0.12 -29.48 -28.03
C PRO A 188 -0.81 -28.75 -29.01
N LYS A 189 -1.98 -28.30 -28.55
CA LYS A 189 -2.95 -27.55 -29.35
C LYS A 189 -2.72 -26.04 -29.29
N ALA A 190 -1.98 -25.57 -28.28
CA ALA A 190 -1.73 -24.16 -28.03
C ALA A 190 -0.42 -23.69 -28.67
N ARG A 191 -0.31 -22.38 -28.90
CA ARG A 191 0.93 -21.73 -29.38
C ARG A 191 1.80 -21.21 -28.23
N THR A 192 1.73 -21.84 -27.07
CA THR A 192 2.31 -21.37 -25.79
C THR A 192 3.79 -21.02 -25.87
N VAL A 193 4.61 -21.85 -26.52
CA VAL A 193 6.06 -21.57 -26.69
C VAL A 193 6.29 -20.30 -27.49
N GLU A 194 5.47 -20.07 -28.52
CA GLU A 194 5.56 -18.87 -29.34
C GLU A 194 5.06 -17.63 -28.60
N ILE A 195 3.92 -17.74 -27.89
CA ILE A 195 3.39 -16.67 -27.03
C ILE A 195 4.46 -16.25 -26.01
N LYS A 196 5.06 -17.23 -25.32
CA LYS A 196 6.12 -16.97 -24.34
C LYS A 196 7.32 -16.27 -24.97
N SER A 197 7.78 -16.74 -26.14
CA SER A 197 8.91 -16.12 -26.83
C SER A 197 8.62 -14.67 -27.26
N VAL A 198 7.38 -14.34 -27.65
CA VAL A 198 6.98 -12.98 -27.99
C VAL A 198 6.99 -12.09 -26.75
N LEU A 199 6.35 -12.55 -25.67
CA LEU A 199 6.23 -11.77 -24.43
C LEU A 199 7.58 -11.61 -23.72
N ASP A 200 8.40 -12.68 -23.59
CA ASP A 200 9.74 -12.59 -22.99
C ASP A 200 10.60 -11.53 -23.71
N ARG A 201 10.55 -11.52 -25.06
CA ARG A 201 11.28 -10.55 -25.87
C ARG A 201 10.73 -9.13 -25.71
N ALA A 202 9.42 -8.96 -25.60
CA ALA A 202 8.79 -7.66 -25.44
C ALA A 202 9.03 -7.07 -24.03
N LEU A 203 8.94 -7.88 -22.99
CA LEU A 203 9.24 -7.48 -21.61
C LEU A 203 10.71 -7.08 -21.41
N ALA A 204 11.63 -7.67 -22.18
CA ALA A 204 13.06 -7.32 -22.15
C ALA A 204 13.41 -6.02 -22.88
N GLN A 205 12.47 -5.42 -23.64
CA GLN A 205 12.68 -4.14 -24.32
C GLN A 205 12.42 -2.97 -23.38
N ASP A 206 12.96 -1.78 -23.71
CA ASP A 206 12.65 -0.57 -22.96
C ASP A 206 11.15 -0.27 -23.03
N GLY A 207 10.57 0.08 -21.88
CA GLY A 207 9.12 0.25 -21.72
C GLY A 207 8.32 -1.05 -21.54
N GLY A 208 8.89 -2.23 -21.81
CA GLY A 208 8.19 -3.52 -21.69
C GLY A 208 7.63 -3.78 -20.29
N LEU A 209 8.44 -3.54 -19.25
CA LEU A 209 8.04 -3.65 -17.83
C LEU A 209 7.14 -2.51 -17.34
N ARG A 210 6.75 -1.57 -18.21
CA ARG A 210 5.79 -0.49 -17.94
C ARG A 210 4.54 -0.58 -18.81
N HIS A 211 4.39 -1.66 -19.60
CA HIS A 211 3.29 -1.83 -20.53
C HIS A 211 2.20 -2.73 -19.91
N PRO A 212 1.01 -2.20 -19.60
CA PRO A 212 -0.03 -2.93 -18.88
C PRO A 212 -0.46 -4.22 -19.59
N GLY A 213 -0.70 -4.16 -20.91
CA GLY A 213 -1.09 -5.34 -21.69
C GLY A 213 -0.05 -6.48 -21.74
N LEU A 214 1.26 -6.18 -21.77
CA LEU A 214 2.29 -7.21 -21.79
C LEU A 214 2.40 -7.92 -20.44
N LEU A 215 2.39 -7.15 -19.35
CA LEU A 215 2.46 -7.68 -17.99
C LEU A 215 1.23 -8.54 -17.69
N HIS A 216 0.03 -8.04 -18.03
CA HIS A 216 -1.23 -8.77 -17.87
C HIS A 216 -1.23 -10.10 -18.61
N LEU A 217 -0.94 -10.11 -19.91
CA LEU A 217 -0.95 -11.34 -20.71
C LEU A 217 0.15 -12.31 -20.29
N TYR A 218 1.28 -11.83 -19.76
CA TYR A 218 2.32 -12.71 -19.25
C TYR A 218 1.90 -13.45 -17.98
N ILE A 219 1.13 -12.80 -17.10
CA ILE A 219 0.56 -13.46 -15.93
C ILE A 219 -0.39 -14.57 -16.35
N HIS A 220 -1.35 -14.28 -17.24
CA HIS A 220 -2.28 -15.28 -17.76
C HIS A 220 -1.59 -16.42 -18.51
N LEU A 221 -0.51 -16.12 -19.23
CA LEU A 221 0.30 -17.17 -19.85
C LEU A 221 0.91 -18.11 -18.80
N MET A 222 1.33 -17.60 -17.64
CA MET A 222 2.16 -18.35 -16.70
C MET A 222 1.40 -18.98 -15.53
N GLU A 223 0.17 -18.56 -15.24
CA GLU A 223 -0.66 -19.07 -14.13
C GLU A 223 -0.87 -20.59 -14.18
N MET A 224 -1.13 -21.14 -15.37
CA MET A 224 -1.31 -22.59 -15.58
C MET A 224 0.00 -23.40 -15.67
N SER A 225 1.16 -22.72 -15.67
CA SER A 225 2.43 -23.36 -16.02
C SER A 225 2.98 -24.26 -14.91
N GLY A 226 3.98 -25.08 -15.25
CA GLY A 226 4.74 -25.84 -14.24
C GLY A 226 5.67 -24.98 -13.37
N ALA A 227 5.80 -23.67 -13.64
CA ALA A 227 6.70 -22.75 -12.93
C ALA A 227 6.12 -21.31 -12.87
N PRO A 228 4.95 -21.11 -12.23
CA PRO A 228 4.29 -19.80 -12.17
C PRO A 228 5.16 -18.73 -11.49
N GLU A 229 6.06 -19.13 -10.59
CA GLU A 229 6.98 -18.23 -9.88
C GLU A 229 7.90 -17.42 -10.82
N THR A 230 8.10 -17.88 -12.05
CA THR A 230 8.92 -17.17 -13.05
C THR A 230 8.29 -15.85 -13.51
N ALA A 231 7.00 -15.64 -13.26
CA ALA A 231 6.29 -14.42 -13.62
C ALA A 231 6.06 -13.45 -12.44
N LEU A 232 6.53 -13.78 -11.22
CA LEU A 232 6.33 -12.91 -10.04
C LEU A 232 6.89 -11.51 -10.23
N THR A 233 8.07 -11.38 -10.84
CA THR A 233 8.65 -10.06 -11.15
C THR A 233 7.75 -9.24 -12.07
N ALA A 234 7.13 -9.86 -13.09
CA ALA A 234 6.20 -9.16 -13.98
C ALA A 234 4.93 -8.72 -13.23
N ALA A 235 4.43 -9.57 -12.34
CA ALA A 235 3.33 -9.22 -11.45
C ALA A 235 3.68 -8.04 -10.53
N ASP A 236 4.91 -7.97 -10.00
CA ASP A 236 5.37 -6.85 -9.16
C ASP A 236 5.37 -5.52 -9.92
N TYR A 237 5.79 -5.52 -11.20
CA TYR A 237 5.72 -4.33 -12.04
C TYR A 237 4.29 -3.89 -12.40
N LEU A 238 3.33 -4.80 -12.38
CA LEU A 238 1.93 -4.47 -12.68
C LEU A 238 1.21 -3.79 -11.50
N ARG A 239 1.61 -4.10 -10.26
CA ARG A 239 0.98 -3.54 -9.05
C ARG A 239 1.07 -2.02 -9.03
N GLY A 240 -0.09 -1.36 -8.94
CA GLY A 240 -0.19 0.10 -8.91
C GLY A 240 0.12 0.81 -10.22
N LEU A 241 0.39 0.09 -11.32
CA LEU A 241 0.68 0.69 -12.63
C LEU A 241 -0.55 1.40 -13.23
N VAL A 242 -1.74 0.83 -12.99
CA VAL A 242 -3.03 1.36 -13.45
C VAL A 242 -3.97 1.42 -12.22
N PRO A 243 -3.85 2.46 -11.37
CA PRO A 243 -4.43 2.46 -10.02
C PRO A 243 -5.93 2.22 -9.95
N ASP A 244 -6.69 2.74 -10.91
CA ASP A 244 -8.16 2.66 -10.92
C ASP A 244 -8.71 1.54 -11.83
N SER A 245 -7.87 0.61 -12.29
CA SER A 245 -8.31 -0.63 -12.93
C SER A 245 -8.33 -1.77 -11.91
N GLY A 246 -9.51 -2.19 -11.44
CA GLY A 246 -9.63 -3.29 -10.47
C GLY A 246 -8.95 -4.55 -10.96
N HIS A 247 -9.34 -5.00 -12.16
CA HIS A 247 -8.77 -6.20 -12.77
C HIS A 247 -7.23 -6.16 -12.91
N LEU A 248 -6.61 -5.05 -13.33
CA LEU A 248 -5.14 -5.01 -13.44
C LEU A 248 -4.44 -5.03 -12.07
N ASN A 249 -5.04 -4.45 -11.03
CA ASN A 249 -4.52 -4.58 -9.67
C ASN A 249 -4.71 -5.99 -9.11
N HIS A 250 -5.76 -6.69 -9.55
CA HIS A 250 -6.05 -8.06 -9.20
C HIS A 250 -5.10 -9.08 -9.84
N MET A 251 -4.75 -8.89 -11.11
CA MET A 251 -4.00 -9.87 -11.91
C MET A 251 -2.79 -10.51 -11.23
N PRO A 252 -1.91 -9.76 -10.51
CA PRO A 252 -0.81 -10.35 -9.76
C PRO A 252 -1.18 -11.52 -8.86
N THR A 253 -2.42 -11.56 -8.36
CA THR A 253 -2.86 -12.54 -7.37
C THR A 253 -3.08 -13.93 -7.92
N HIS A 254 -3.24 -14.07 -9.24
CA HIS A 254 -3.23 -15.37 -9.92
C HIS A 254 -1.93 -16.14 -9.63
N LEU A 255 -0.78 -15.44 -9.58
CA LEU A 255 0.50 -16.03 -9.23
C LEU A 255 0.70 -16.14 -7.71
N ASP A 256 0.29 -15.12 -6.96
CA ASP A 256 0.50 -15.06 -5.51
C ASP A 256 -0.11 -16.29 -4.81
N ILE A 257 -1.34 -16.68 -5.15
CA ILE A 257 -1.99 -17.83 -4.50
C ILE A 257 -1.33 -19.16 -4.89
N LEU A 258 -0.85 -19.28 -6.13
CA LEU A 258 -0.11 -20.46 -6.60
C LEU A 258 1.24 -20.59 -5.93
N CYS A 259 1.88 -19.46 -5.61
CA CYS A 259 3.17 -19.41 -4.91
C CYS A 259 3.03 -19.37 -3.38
N GLY A 260 1.81 -19.38 -2.85
CA GLY A 260 1.55 -19.38 -1.41
C GLY A 260 1.72 -18.04 -0.71
N ASP A 261 1.75 -16.92 -1.45
CA ASP A 261 1.74 -15.57 -0.88
C ASP A 261 0.31 -15.03 -0.71
N TYR A 262 -0.44 -15.66 0.19
CA TYR A 262 -1.82 -15.26 0.50
C TYR A 262 -1.92 -13.84 1.06
N ARG A 263 -0.82 -13.28 1.60
CA ARG A 263 -0.82 -11.90 2.13
C ARG A 263 -0.81 -10.89 0.99
N ALA A 264 0.09 -11.06 0.02
CA ALA A 264 0.10 -10.24 -1.18
C ALA A 264 -1.22 -10.36 -1.95
N ALA A 265 -1.76 -11.58 -2.06
CA ALA A 265 -3.05 -11.80 -2.70
C ALA A 265 -4.19 -11.01 -2.04
N MET A 266 -4.29 -11.01 -0.70
CA MET A 266 -5.29 -10.21 0.01
C MET A 266 -5.07 -8.69 -0.18
N ALA A 267 -3.82 -8.23 -0.20
CA ALA A 267 -3.48 -6.81 -0.34
C ALA A 267 -3.87 -6.28 -1.73
N SER A 268 -3.38 -6.92 -2.79
CA SER A 268 -3.67 -6.54 -4.17
C SER A 268 -5.18 -6.58 -4.47
N ASN A 269 -5.90 -7.59 -3.97
CA ASN A 269 -7.36 -7.63 -4.13
C ASN A 269 -8.09 -6.57 -3.31
N SER A 270 -7.57 -6.16 -2.16
CA SER A 270 -8.14 -5.03 -1.42
C SER A 270 -7.97 -3.71 -2.17
N ASP A 271 -6.91 -3.58 -2.96
CA ASP A 271 -6.70 -2.43 -3.85
C ASP A 271 -7.59 -2.51 -5.09
N ALA A 272 -7.74 -3.70 -5.67
CA ALA A 272 -8.61 -3.98 -6.81
C ALA A 272 -10.09 -3.68 -6.49
N ILE A 273 -10.60 -4.22 -5.39
CA ILE A 273 -11.95 -3.93 -4.88
C ILE A 273 -12.15 -2.42 -4.72
N ARG A 274 -11.17 -1.71 -4.15
CA ARG A 274 -11.28 -0.25 -3.94
C ARG A 274 -11.31 0.54 -5.25
N ALA A 275 -10.56 0.09 -6.26
CA ALA A 275 -10.63 0.66 -7.60
C ALA A 275 -12.02 0.43 -8.23
N ASP A 276 -12.54 -0.78 -8.11
CA ASP A 276 -13.84 -1.16 -8.67
C ASP A 276 -15.04 -0.55 -7.96
N GLU A 277 -14.91 -0.19 -6.68
CA GLU A 277 -15.95 0.60 -5.99
C GLU A 277 -16.10 2.01 -6.59
N LYS A 278 -15.04 2.58 -7.20
CA LYS A 278 -15.17 3.82 -7.98
C LYS A 278 -15.99 3.59 -9.24
N PHE A 279 -15.74 2.48 -9.93
CA PHE A 279 -16.51 2.10 -11.12
C PHE A 279 -17.97 1.83 -10.77
N LEU A 280 -18.24 1.05 -9.72
CA LEU A 280 -19.58 0.78 -9.21
C LEU A 280 -20.34 2.07 -8.92
N ALA A 281 -19.72 3.02 -8.21
CA ALA A 281 -20.36 4.27 -7.85
C ALA A 281 -20.84 5.08 -9.07
N ARG A 282 -20.18 4.90 -10.23
CA ARG A 282 -20.52 5.61 -11.48
C ARG A 282 -21.42 4.82 -12.42
N ALA A 283 -21.14 3.53 -12.62
CA ALA A 283 -21.82 2.68 -13.60
C ALA A 283 -22.98 1.87 -13.01
N GLY A 284 -23.06 1.75 -11.68
CA GLY A 284 -23.98 0.86 -10.99
C GLY A 284 -23.54 -0.60 -11.02
N ALA A 285 -24.33 -1.48 -10.40
CA ALA A 285 -24.02 -2.91 -10.27
C ALA A 285 -24.54 -3.76 -11.45
N VAL A 286 -25.50 -3.24 -12.23
CA VAL A 286 -26.22 -4.03 -13.25
C VAL A 286 -25.49 -4.00 -14.60
N ASN A 287 -24.37 -4.71 -14.68
CA ASN A 287 -23.55 -4.84 -15.89
C ASN A 287 -22.74 -6.14 -15.87
N PHE A 288 -22.13 -6.49 -17.00
CA PHE A 288 -21.31 -7.71 -17.10
C PHE A 288 -20.01 -7.60 -16.30
N TYR A 289 -19.48 -6.39 -16.13
CA TYR A 289 -18.23 -6.15 -15.38
C TYR A 289 -18.34 -6.55 -13.89
N THR A 290 -19.54 -6.64 -13.33
CA THR A 290 -19.75 -7.21 -11.98
C THR A 290 -19.20 -8.63 -11.83
N LEU A 291 -19.07 -9.41 -12.92
CA LEU A 291 -18.35 -10.69 -12.88
C LEU A 291 -16.88 -10.54 -12.50
N TYR A 292 -16.18 -9.57 -13.10
CA TYR A 292 -14.78 -9.29 -12.79
C TYR A 292 -14.63 -8.77 -11.36
N ARG A 293 -15.52 -7.86 -10.94
CA ARG A 293 -15.58 -7.39 -9.55
C ARG A 293 -15.76 -8.54 -8.56
N SER A 294 -16.65 -9.47 -8.89
CA SER A 294 -16.91 -10.67 -8.07
C SER A 294 -15.67 -11.57 -7.95
N HIS A 295 -14.82 -11.59 -8.98
CA HIS A 295 -13.53 -12.29 -8.97
C HIS A 295 -12.57 -11.74 -7.91
N ASP A 296 -12.48 -10.41 -7.80
CA ASP A 296 -11.58 -9.74 -6.86
C ASP A 296 -11.96 -10.08 -5.41
N TYR A 297 -13.25 -10.04 -5.12
CA TYR A 297 -13.78 -10.51 -3.85
C TYR A 297 -13.48 -12.00 -3.62
N HIS A 298 -13.70 -12.84 -4.64
CA HIS A 298 -13.48 -14.28 -4.56
C HIS A 298 -12.01 -14.63 -4.20
N PHE A 299 -11.03 -13.98 -4.83
CA PHE A 299 -9.62 -14.16 -4.51
C PHE A 299 -9.26 -13.70 -3.10
N ARG A 300 -9.78 -12.54 -2.66
CA ARG A 300 -9.53 -12.06 -1.29
C ARG A 300 -10.11 -13.02 -0.26
N ILE A 301 -11.29 -13.58 -0.50
CA ILE A 301 -11.90 -14.60 0.37
C ILE A 301 -11.05 -15.88 0.37
N TYR A 302 -10.64 -16.37 -0.79
CA TYR A 302 -9.80 -17.57 -0.91
C TYR A 302 -8.47 -17.43 -0.16
N ALA A 303 -7.74 -16.34 -0.42
CA ALA A 303 -6.48 -16.06 0.26
C ALA A 303 -6.67 -15.93 1.78
N ALA A 304 -7.74 -15.27 2.23
CA ALA A 304 -8.07 -15.16 3.64
C ALA A 304 -8.38 -16.52 4.29
N MET A 305 -9.11 -17.40 3.60
CA MET A 305 -9.35 -18.77 4.05
C MET A 305 -8.05 -19.54 4.25
N PHE A 306 -7.10 -19.45 3.31
CA PHE A 306 -5.81 -20.16 3.37
C PHE A 306 -4.81 -19.55 4.36
N ALA A 307 -4.94 -18.26 4.66
CA ALA A 307 -4.15 -17.56 5.69
C ALA A 307 -4.73 -17.70 7.11
N GLY A 308 -5.89 -18.35 7.28
CA GLY A 308 -6.55 -18.46 8.59
C GLY A 308 -7.14 -17.13 9.08
N ARG A 309 -7.60 -16.28 8.17
CA ARG A 309 -8.17 -14.94 8.41
C ARG A 309 -9.70 -14.96 8.28
N SER A 310 -10.37 -15.53 9.28
CA SER A 310 -11.82 -15.71 9.32
C SER A 310 -12.60 -14.42 9.19
N ARG A 311 -12.16 -13.35 9.86
CA ARG A 311 -12.87 -12.06 9.81
C ARG A 311 -12.83 -11.46 8.41
N VAL A 312 -11.64 -11.42 7.80
CA VAL A 312 -11.46 -10.89 6.44
C VAL A 312 -12.30 -11.68 5.44
N ALA A 313 -12.30 -13.01 5.53
CA ALA A 313 -13.09 -13.86 4.63
C ALA A 313 -14.60 -13.61 4.76
N LEU A 314 -15.12 -13.48 5.99
CA LEU A 314 -16.56 -13.25 6.22
C LEU A 314 -17.00 -11.83 5.84
N ASP A 315 -16.20 -10.82 6.18
CA ASP A 315 -16.48 -9.42 5.82
C ASP A 315 -16.50 -9.28 4.28
N THR A 316 -15.51 -9.86 3.60
CA THR A 316 -15.42 -9.83 2.12
C THR A 316 -16.56 -10.64 1.47
N ALA A 317 -17.00 -11.76 2.06
CA ALA A 317 -18.15 -12.51 1.56
C ALA A 317 -19.46 -11.71 1.68
N ALA A 318 -19.60 -10.87 2.71
CA ALA A 318 -20.73 -9.95 2.82
C ALA A 318 -20.68 -8.84 1.77
N GLU A 319 -19.49 -8.30 1.47
CA GLU A 319 -19.28 -7.34 0.39
C GLU A 319 -19.62 -7.94 -0.99
N LEU A 320 -19.15 -9.16 -1.27
CA LEU A 320 -19.45 -9.89 -2.50
C LEU A 320 -20.95 -10.06 -2.72
N GLU A 321 -21.67 -10.56 -1.73
CA GLU A 321 -23.12 -10.75 -1.83
C GLU A 321 -23.88 -9.45 -2.05
N ALA A 322 -23.46 -8.36 -1.37
CA ALA A 322 -24.05 -7.04 -1.56
C ALA A 322 -23.80 -6.49 -2.98
N SER A 323 -22.70 -6.93 -3.63
CA SER A 323 -22.34 -6.50 -4.99
C SER A 323 -23.15 -7.17 -6.11
N ILE A 324 -23.89 -8.25 -5.78
CA ILE A 324 -24.69 -9.05 -6.73
C ILE A 324 -26.18 -8.92 -6.38
N PRO A 325 -26.84 -7.82 -6.76
CA PRO A 325 -28.25 -7.64 -6.45
C PRO A 325 -29.13 -8.61 -7.25
N GLU A 326 -30.30 -8.98 -6.71
CA GLU A 326 -31.23 -9.90 -7.38
C GLU A 326 -31.65 -9.42 -8.78
N GLU A 327 -31.80 -8.10 -8.97
CA GLU A 327 -32.12 -7.51 -10.27
C GLU A 327 -31.10 -7.86 -11.36
N LEU A 328 -29.82 -7.97 -10.99
CA LEU A 328 -28.75 -8.40 -11.90
C LEU A 328 -28.91 -9.86 -12.26
N LEU A 329 -29.20 -10.72 -11.27
CA LEU A 329 -29.44 -12.15 -11.51
C LEU A 329 -30.70 -12.40 -12.35
N ARG A 330 -31.63 -11.45 -12.45
CA ARG A 330 -32.82 -11.59 -13.30
C ARG A 330 -32.61 -11.14 -14.75
N VAL A 331 -31.42 -10.66 -15.13
CA VAL A 331 -31.10 -10.33 -16.52
C VAL A 331 -30.96 -11.62 -17.35
N GLU A 332 -31.75 -11.73 -18.42
CA GLU A 332 -31.83 -12.92 -19.28
C GLU A 332 -30.83 -12.94 -20.44
N SER A 333 -30.33 -11.77 -20.89
CA SER A 333 -29.34 -11.66 -21.97
C SER A 333 -28.36 -10.50 -21.69
N PRO A 334 -27.04 -10.80 -21.50
CA PRO A 334 -26.52 -12.15 -21.25
C PRO A 334 -27.18 -12.74 -19.99
N PRO A 335 -27.31 -14.08 -19.86
CA PRO A 335 -28.00 -14.72 -18.74
C PRO A 335 -27.18 -14.60 -17.45
N MET A 336 -27.26 -13.47 -16.76
CA MET A 336 -26.35 -13.12 -15.65
C MET A 336 -26.42 -14.09 -14.47
N ALA A 337 -27.58 -14.72 -14.26
CA ALA A 337 -27.75 -15.78 -13.29
C ALA A 337 -26.79 -16.96 -13.52
N ASP A 338 -26.50 -17.29 -14.79
CA ASP A 338 -25.59 -18.37 -15.16
C ASP A 338 -24.14 -18.05 -14.81
N TRP A 339 -23.77 -16.76 -14.74
CA TRP A 339 -22.41 -16.31 -14.46
C TRP A 339 -22.16 -16.00 -12.98
N LEU A 340 -23.18 -15.52 -12.26
CA LEU A 340 -22.99 -14.89 -10.96
C LEU A 340 -23.61 -15.63 -9.77
N GLU A 341 -24.62 -16.47 -9.99
CA GLU A 341 -25.33 -17.08 -8.84
C GLU A 341 -24.42 -18.00 -8.01
N GLY A 342 -23.44 -18.65 -8.65
CA GLY A 342 -22.45 -19.47 -7.94
C GLY A 342 -21.63 -18.69 -6.90
N PHE A 343 -21.34 -17.40 -7.14
CA PHE A 343 -20.58 -16.56 -6.20
C PHE A 343 -21.34 -16.26 -4.91
N VAL A 344 -22.67 -16.21 -4.97
CA VAL A 344 -23.53 -15.97 -3.79
C VAL A 344 -23.33 -17.09 -2.76
N ALA A 345 -22.99 -18.30 -3.20
CA ALA A 345 -22.75 -19.44 -2.33
C ALA A 345 -21.37 -19.42 -1.62
N VAL A 346 -20.46 -18.50 -1.96
CA VAL A 346 -19.07 -18.47 -1.45
C VAL A 346 -18.99 -18.40 0.09
N ARG A 347 -19.89 -17.67 0.76
CA ARG A 347 -19.92 -17.60 2.23
C ARG A 347 -20.00 -19.00 2.87
N ILE A 348 -20.67 -19.94 2.23
CA ILE A 348 -20.89 -21.29 2.76
C ILE A 348 -19.55 -22.03 2.87
N HIS A 349 -18.64 -21.86 1.90
CA HIS A 349 -17.27 -22.38 1.99
C HIS A 349 -16.51 -21.77 3.17
N VAL A 350 -16.63 -20.46 3.39
CA VAL A 350 -15.99 -19.76 4.52
C VAL A 350 -16.47 -20.33 5.85
N LEU A 351 -17.78 -20.51 6.02
CA LEU A 351 -18.35 -21.05 7.25
C LEU A 351 -17.87 -22.48 7.52
N VAL A 352 -17.79 -23.33 6.49
CA VAL A 352 -17.30 -24.71 6.62
C VAL A 352 -15.81 -24.73 6.97
N ARG A 353 -14.99 -23.92 6.29
CA ARG A 353 -13.54 -23.79 6.53
C ARG A 353 -13.22 -23.48 7.99
N PHE A 354 -13.99 -22.57 8.58
CA PHE A 354 -13.78 -22.08 9.94
C PHE A 354 -14.63 -22.80 11.00
N GLY A 355 -15.29 -23.91 10.62
CA GLY A 355 -16.04 -24.73 11.56
C GLY A 355 -17.20 -24.01 12.25
N ARG A 356 -17.84 -23.05 11.56
CA ARG A 356 -18.96 -22.24 12.07
C ARG A 356 -20.27 -23.03 12.04
N TRP A 357 -20.28 -24.22 12.65
CA TRP A 357 -21.31 -25.24 12.48
C TRP A 357 -22.72 -24.77 12.85
N GLN A 358 -22.86 -24.07 13.98
CA GLN A 358 -24.16 -23.58 14.42
C GLN A 358 -24.72 -22.53 13.46
N GLU A 359 -23.88 -21.63 12.96
CA GLU A 359 -24.32 -20.62 11.99
C GLU A 359 -24.76 -21.23 10.67
N ILE A 360 -24.11 -22.30 10.23
CA ILE A 360 -24.54 -23.07 9.05
C ILE A 360 -25.93 -23.68 9.27
N VAL A 361 -26.15 -24.30 10.43
CA VAL A 361 -27.47 -24.86 10.78
C VAL A 361 -28.54 -23.77 10.76
N ASP A 362 -28.20 -22.57 11.23
CA ASP A 362 -29.13 -21.44 11.33
C ASP A 362 -29.32 -20.65 10.01
N LEU A 363 -28.58 -20.97 8.94
CA LEU A 363 -28.71 -20.30 7.63
C LEU A 363 -30.14 -20.40 7.09
N LYS A 364 -30.71 -19.30 6.62
CA LYS A 364 -32.00 -19.34 5.94
C LYS A 364 -31.82 -19.73 4.48
N LEU A 365 -32.76 -20.50 3.94
CA LEU A 365 -32.83 -20.69 2.49
C LEU A 365 -33.29 -19.38 1.83
N PRO A 366 -32.83 -19.10 0.59
CA PRO A 366 -33.35 -18.00 -0.22
C PRO A 366 -34.86 -18.15 -0.46
N ASP A 367 -35.58 -17.03 -0.56
CA ASP A 367 -37.02 -17.04 -0.85
C ASP A 367 -37.31 -17.63 -2.25
N ASP A 368 -36.50 -17.27 -3.24
CA ASP A 368 -36.57 -17.80 -4.62
C ASP A 368 -35.52 -18.91 -4.82
N THR A 369 -35.88 -20.13 -4.40
CA THR A 369 -34.98 -21.30 -4.55
C THR A 369 -34.75 -21.76 -6.00
N ASP A 370 -35.51 -21.25 -6.98
CA ASP A 370 -35.27 -21.54 -8.40
C ASP A 370 -34.20 -20.61 -8.97
N LEU A 371 -34.24 -19.32 -8.62
CA LEU A 371 -33.18 -18.37 -8.99
C LEU A 371 -31.85 -18.74 -8.32
N TYR A 372 -31.89 -18.97 -6.99
CA TYR A 372 -30.74 -19.29 -6.14
C TYR A 372 -30.53 -20.80 -5.97
N ALA A 373 -30.58 -21.54 -7.08
CA ALA A 373 -30.54 -23.00 -7.06
C ALA A 373 -29.21 -23.56 -6.53
N VAL A 374 -28.06 -22.99 -6.93
CA VAL A 374 -26.74 -23.43 -6.47
C VAL A 374 -26.57 -23.13 -4.99
N THR A 375 -26.94 -21.91 -4.57
CA THR A 375 -26.90 -21.47 -3.17
C THR A 375 -27.75 -22.37 -2.28
N THR A 376 -28.96 -22.72 -2.73
CA THR A 376 -29.86 -23.64 -2.01
C THR A 376 -29.22 -25.02 -1.82
N ALA A 377 -28.62 -25.59 -2.87
CA ALA A 377 -27.92 -26.86 -2.79
C ALA A 377 -26.72 -26.77 -1.83
N MET A 378 -25.90 -25.73 -1.93
CA MET A 378 -24.74 -25.52 -1.05
C MET A 378 -25.12 -25.39 0.43
N ILE A 379 -26.25 -24.74 0.75
CA ILE A 379 -26.73 -24.65 2.15
C ILE A 379 -27.06 -26.04 2.70
N HIS A 380 -27.77 -26.88 1.94
CA HIS A 380 -28.08 -28.25 2.36
C HIS A 380 -26.82 -29.10 2.53
N TYR A 381 -25.85 -28.98 1.60
CA TYR A 381 -24.54 -29.62 1.72
C TYR A 381 -23.86 -29.25 3.05
N ALA A 382 -23.71 -27.95 3.31
CA ALA A 382 -22.98 -27.48 4.48
C ALA A 382 -23.69 -27.84 5.78
N ARG A 383 -25.03 -27.79 5.81
CA ARG A 383 -25.82 -28.25 6.95
C ARG A 383 -25.60 -29.73 7.23
N GLY A 384 -25.60 -30.56 6.19
CA GLY A 384 -25.29 -31.98 6.32
C GLY A 384 -23.91 -32.22 6.94
N VAL A 385 -22.88 -31.53 6.45
CA VAL A 385 -21.51 -31.61 7.01
C VAL A 385 -21.45 -31.10 8.46
N ALA A 386 -22.07 -29.95 8.75
CA ALA A 386 -22.10 -29.37 10.09
C ALA A 386 -22.80 -30.31 11.10
N LEU A 387 -23.95 -30.87 10.74
CA LEU A 387 -24.69 -31.81 11.57
C LEU A 387 -23.92 -33.12 11.77
N ALA A 388 -23.22 -33.63 10.74
CA ALA A 388 -22.34 -34.77 10.86
C ALA A 388 -21.20 -34.49 11.86
N ALA A 389 -20.51 -33.35 11.73
CA ALA A 389 -19.46 -32.92 12.66
C ALA A 389 -19.98 -32.76 14.10
N MET A 390 -21.24 -32.35 14.27
CA MET A 390 -21.93 -32.24 15.55
C MET A 390 -22.50 -33.58 16.08
N GLU A 391 -22.19 -34.73 15.46
CA GLU A 391 -22.70 -36.07 15.81
C GLU A 391 -24.22 -36.22 15.71
N LYS A 392 -24.89 -35.35 14.94
CA LYS A 392 -26.33 -35.41 14.66
C LYS A 392 -26.60 -36.16 13.35
N VAL A 393 -26.12 -37.40 13.28
CA VAL A 393 -26.09 -38.20 12.04
C VAL A 393 -27.47 -38.31 11.38
N GLY A 394 -28.53 -38.58 12.15
CA GLY A 394 -29.88 -38.69 11.59
C GLY A 394 -30.46 -37.37 11.04
N GLU A 395 -30.00 -36.21 11.51
CA GLU A 395 -30.34 -34.90 10.93
C GLU A 395 -29.47 -34.63 9.68
N ALA A 396 -28.19 -35.01 9.72
CA ALA A 396 -27.29 -34.90 8.57
C ALA A 396 -27.78 -35.71 7.36
N GLU A 397 -28.31 -36.92 7.59
CA GLU A 397 -28.93 -37.76 6.55
C GLU A 397 -30.18 -37.11 5.92
N GLN A 398 -30.95 -36.35 6.70
CA GLN A 398 -32.10 -35.62 6.16
C GLN A 398 -31.64 -34.49 5.25
N GLU A 399 -30.62 -33.73 5.67
CA GLU A 399 -30.01 -32.68 4.84
C GLU A 399 -29.34 -33.25 3.59
N GLN A 400 -28.72 -34.44 3.65
CA GLN A 400 -28.21 -35.16 2.48
C GLN A 400 -29.32 -35.46 1.47
N GLY A 401 -30.48 -35.96 1.93
CA GLY A 401 -31.63 -36.18 1.05
C GLY A 401 -32.28 -34.90 0.51
N LEU A 402 -32.11 -33.76 1.19
CA LEU A 402 -32.54 -32.44 0.68
C LEU A 402 -31.54 -31.88 -0.33
N PHE A 403 -30.24 -32.06 -0.08
CA PHE A 403 -29.16 -31.74 -1.02
C PHE A 403 -29.38 -32.44 -2.37
N ASP A 404 -29.64 -33.75 -2.37
CA ASP A 404 -29.88 -34.52 -3.60
C ASP A 404 -31.06 -33.97 -4.43
N LYS A 405 -32.12 -33.52 -3.75
CA LYS A 405 -33.29 -32.91 -4.41
C LYS A 405 -32.98 -31.50 -4.94
N ALA A 406 -32.21 -30.71 -4.19
CA ALA A 406 -31.80 -29.38 -4.61
C ALA A 406 -30.84 -29.45 -5.82
N LEU A 407 -29.89 -30.39 -5.80
CA LEU A 407 -28.95 -30.64 -6.89
C LEU A 407 -29.65 -30.93 -8.22
N GLN A 408 -30.75 -31.71 -8.20
CA GLN A 408 -31.54 -32.00 -9.41
C GLN A 408 -32.21 -30.76 -10.04
N ARG A 409 -32.34 -29.66 -9.29
CA ARG A 409 -32.93 -28.39 -9.76
C ARG A 409 -31.89 -27.42 -10.31
N VAL A 410 -30.60 -27.65 -10.08
CA VAL A 410 -29.53 -26.75 -10.54
C VAL A 410 -29.41 -26.84 -12.07
N PRO A 411 -29.58 -25.72 -12.81
CA PRO A 411 -29.39 -25.72 -14.25
C PRO A 411 -27.95 -26.08 -14.64
N ALA A 412 -27.78 -26.90 -15.67
CA ALA A 412 -26.46 -27.26 -16.18
C ALA A 412 -25.69 -26.08 -16.80
N SER A 413 -26.37 -24.96 -17.06
CA SER A 413 -25.81 -23.70 -17.54
C SER A 413 -25.17 -22.86 -16.44
N ARG A 414 -25.43 -23.15 -15.16
CA ARG A 414 -24.81 -22.42 -14.03
C ARG A 414 -23.31 -22.68 -14.02
N MET A 415 -22.54 -21.59 -14.07
CA MET A 415 -21.10 -21.58 -14.06
C MET A 415 -20.58 -20.83 -12.83
N LEU A 416 -19.40 -21.23 -12.40
CA LEU A 416 -18.48 -20.40 -11.63
C LEU A 416 -17.18 -20.43 -12.43
N PHE A 417 -16.89 -19.33 -13.13
CA PHE A 417 -15.83 -19.24 -14.15
C PHE A 417 -15.83 -20.43 -15.12
N ASN A 418 -14.78 -21.23 -15.10
CA ASN A 418 -14.55 -22.33 -16.05
C ASN A 418 -15.30 -23.61 -15.67
N ASN A 419 -15.88 -23.63 -14.46
CA ASN A 419 -16.50 -24.81 -13.87
C ASN A 419 -18.02 -24.74 -13.90
N ARG A 420 -18.68 -25.83 -14.30
CA ARG A 420 -20.14 -25.94 -14.12
C ARG A 420 -20.43 -26.14 -12.64
N CYS A 421 -21.40 -25.41 -12.08
CA CYS A 421 -21.77 -25.55 -10.68
C CYS A 421 -22.24 -26.98 -10.33
N VAL A 422 -22.83 -27.71 -11.28
CA VAL A 422 -23.22 -29.12 -11.09
C VAL A 422 -22.01 -30.05 -10.86
N ASP A 423 -20.84 -29.73 -11.42
CA ASP A 423 -19.62 -30.50 -11.22
C ASP A 423 -18.97 -30.15 -9.87
N ILE A 424 -18.98 -28.88 -9.48
CA ILE A 424 -18.57 -28.42 -8.13
C ILE A 424 -19.45 -29.10 -7.07
N LEU A 425 -20.77 -29.14 -7.27
CA LEU A 425 -21.70 -29.80 -6.35
C LEU A 425 -21.53 -31.33 -6.33
N ALA A 426 -20.99 -31.96 -7.38
CA ALA A 426 -20.64 -33.37 -7.32
C ALA A 426 -19.52 -33.64 -6.30
N VAL A 427 -18.54 -32.72 -6.18
CA VAL A 427 -17.53 -32.74 -5.11
C VAL A 427 -18.20 -32.60 -3.74
N ALA A 428 -19.14 -31.66 -3.61
CA ALA A 428 -19.91 -31.43 -2.39
C ALA A 428 -20.67 -32.70 -1.95
N GLY A 429 -21.35 -33.38 -2.89
CA GLY A 429 -22.07 -34.62 -2.61
C GLY A 429 -21.15 -35.74 -2.11
N ALA A 430 -20.03 -35.97 -2.79
CA ALA A 430 -19.06 -36.98 -2.37
C ALA A 430 -18.40 -36.66 -1.01
N MET A 431 -18.16 -35.37 -0.73
CA MET A 431 -17.69 -34.89 0.57
C MET A 431 -18.71 -35.15 1.69
N LEU A 432 -19.99 -34.82 1.44
CA LEU A 432 -21.06 -35.05 2.41
C LEU A 432 -21.25 -36.54 2.70
N ASP A 433 -21.26 -37.38 1.68
CA ASP A 433 -21.30 -38.84 1.83
C ASP A 433 -20.17 -39.34 2.73
N GLY A 434 -18.95 -38.85 2.49
CA GLY A 434 -17.77 -39.23 3.28
C GLY A 434 -17.87 -38.83 4.75
N GLU A 435 -18.25 -37.58 5.04
CA GLU A 435 -18.40 -37.07 6.41
C GLU A 435 -19.53 -37.79 7.17
N VAL A 436 -20.67 -38.06 6.52
CA VAL A 436 -21.79 -38.78 7.14
C VAL A 436 -21.43 -40.23 7.43
N GLU A 437 -20.83 -40.95 6.46
CA GLU A 437 -20.39 -42.34 6.67
C GLU A 437 -19.32 -42.45 7.76
N TYR A 438 -18.42 -41.46 7.85
CA TYR A 438 -17.41 -41.43 8.90
C TYR A 438 -18.06 -41.41 10.29
N ARG A 439 -19.10 -40.58 10.45
CA ARG A 439 -19.83 -40.42 11.73
C ARG A 439 -20.80 -41.55 12.03
N ARG A 440 -21.24 -42.30 11.01
CA ARG A 440 -21.90 -43.60 11.18
C ARG A 440 -20.96 -44.70 11.71
N GLY A 441 -19.64 -44.47 11.65
CA GLY A 441 -18.62 -45.45 12.03
C GLY A 441 -18.22 -46.38 10.88
N ASN A 442 -18.67 -46.12 9.65
CA ASN A 442 -18.35 -46.91 8.45
C ASN A 442 -17.04 -46.41 7.82
N ILE A 443 -15.94 -46.51 8.56
CA ILE A 443 -14.67 -45.82 8.28
C ILE A 443 -14.11 -46.11 6.87
N ASP A 444 -14.12 -47.38 6.43
CA ASP A 444 -13.60 -47.72 5.10
C ASP A 444 -14.42 -47.12 3.96
N SER A 445 -15.75 -47.15 4.10
CA SER A 445 -16.66 -46.53 3.12
C SER A 445 -16.51 -45.02 3.11
N ALA A 446 -16.39 -44.39 4.28
CA ALA A 446 -16.14 -42.96 4.41
C ALA A 446 -14.86 -42.53 3.65
N PHE A 447 -13.77 -43.26 3.83
CA PHE A 447 -12.52 -42.97 3.13
C PHE A 447 -12.56 -43.28 1.63
N GLU A 448 -13.38 -44.23 1.18
CA GLU A 448 -13.65 -44.43 -0.24
C GLU A 448 -14.38 -43.22 -0.85
N ARG A 449 -15.41 -42.71 -0.18
CA ARG A 449 -16.16 -41.52 -0.60
C ARG A 449 -15.30 -40.26 -0.62
N LEU A 450 -14.46 -40.03 0.41
CA LEU A 450 -13.55 -38.88 0.45
C LEU A 450 -12.47 -38.95 -0.64
N ARG A 451 -11.95 -40.14 -0.98
CA ARG A 451 -11.07 -40.30 -2.15
C ARG A 451 -11.79 -40.04 -3.47
N HIS A 452 -13.08 -40.41 -3.56
CA HIS A 452 -13.89 -40.05 -4.71
C HIS A 452 -14.08 -38.54 -4.83
N ALA A 453 -14.32 -37.85 -3.71
CA ALA A 453 -14.38 -36.38 -3.67
C ALA A 453 -13.07 -35.74 -4.16
N ILE A 454 -11.91 -36.25 -3.70
CA ILE A 454 -10.59 -35.81 -4.18
C ILE A 454 -10.44 -36.03 -5.69
N ALA A 455 -10.88 -37.17 -6.22
CA ALA A 455 -10.78 -37.44 -7.66
C ALA A 455 -11.69 -36.55 -8.51
N LEU A 456 -12.83 -36.11 -7.97
CA LEU A 456 -13.71 -35.12 -8.60
C LEU A 456 -13.11 -33.72 -8.54
N ASP A 457 -12.58 -33.33 -7.38
CA ASP A 457 -11.89 -32.06 -7.10
C ASP A 457 -10.67 -31.87 -8.03
N ASP A 458 -9.74 -32.83 -8.03
CA ASP A 458 -8.55 -32.86 -8.92
C ASP A 458 -8.93 -32.96 -10.42
N GLY A 459 -10.19 -33.31 -10.73
CA GLY A 459 -10.72 -33.50 -12.07
C GLY A 459 -11.46 -32.29 -12.64
N LEU A 460 -11.68 -31.24 -11.83
CA LEU A 460 -12.31 -30.01 -12.28
C LEU A 460 -11.42 -29.28 -13.32
N PRO A 461 -12.03 -28.63 -14.33
CA PRO A 461 -11.34 -27.64 -15.14
C PRO A 461 -10.55 -26.63 -14.30
N TYR A 462 -9.38 -26.23 -14.81
CA TYR A 462 -8.54 -25.25 -14.12
C TYR A 462 -9.23 -23.90 -14.01
N ASP A 463 -9.09 -23.31 -12.83
CA ASP A 463 -9.74 -22.09 -12.43
C ASP A 463 -9.03 -21.56 -11.17
N GLU A 464 -8.99 -20.25 -11.03
CA GLU A 464 -8.36 -19.58 -9.90
C GLU A 464 -9.21 -18.38 -9.48
N PRO A 465 -9.54 -18.26 -8.19
CA PRO A 465 -9.40 -19.31 -7.18
C PRO A 465 -10.35 -20.46 -7.52
N TRP A 466 -9.98 -21.68 -7.13
CA TRP A 466 -10.80 -22.87 -7.41
C TRP A 466 -12.25 -22.69 -6.95
N GLY A 467 -13.18 -23.04 -7.83
CA GLY A 467 -14.60 -23.00 -7.51
C GLY A 467 -15.00 -23.88 -6.32
N TRP A 468 -14.28 -24.99 -6.11
CA TRP A 468 -14.30 -25.71 -4.85
C TRP A 468 -13.21 -25.17 -3.90
N MET A 469 -13.57 -24.19 -3.07
CA MET A 469 -12.58 -23.35 -2.37
C MET A 469 -11.83 -24.02 -1.20
N GLN A 470 -12.24 -25.21 -0.76
CA GLN A 470 -11.57 -25.92 0.33
C GLN A 470 -11.05 -27.27 -0.19
N PRO A 471 -9.72 -27.47 -0.29
CA PRO A 471 -9.17 -28.74 -0.76
C PRO A 471 -9.78 -29.92 0.01
N THR A 472 -10.42 -30.84 -0.72
CA THR A 472 -11.06 -32.04 -0.15
C THR A 472 -10.06 -32.88 0.67
N ARG A 473 -8.79 -32.82 0.27
CA ARG A 473 -7.62 -33.42 0.94
C ARG A 473 -7.48 -33.00 2.41
N HIS A 474 -7.88 -31.79 2.79
CA HIS A 474 -7.79 -31.35 4.18
C HIS A 474 -8.68 -32.17 5.12
N ALA A 475 -9.93 -32.42 4.73
CA ALA A 475 -10.84 -33.25 5.52
C ALA A 475 -10.36 -34.70 5.56
N TYR A 476 -9.97 -35.24 4.39
CA TYR A 476 -9.43 -36.61 4.32
C TYR A 476 -8.20 -36.80 5.20
N GLY A 477 -7.20 -35.92 5.11
CA GLY A 477 -5.99 -35.95 5.94
C GLY A 477 -6.29 -35.80 7.43
N ALA A 478 -7.25 -34.95 7.80
CA ALA A 478 -7.61 -34.74 9.21
C ALA A 478 -8.28 -36.00 9.80
N LEU A 479 -9.19 -36.62 9.05
CA LEU A 479 -9.90 -37.83 9.48
C LEU A 479 -9.00 -39.08 9.47
N LEU A 480 -8.00 -39.13 8.59
CA LEU A 480 -6.92 -40.13 8.64
C LEU A 480 -6.11 -40.01 9.94
N LEU A 481 -5.70 -38.79 10.30
CA LEU A 481 -5.00 -38.53 11.57
C LEU A 481 -5.83 -38.92 12.78
N GLU A 482 -7.15 -38.66 12.76
CA GLU A 482 -8.08 -39.09 13.82
C GLU A 482 -8.12 -40.61 14.01
N GLN A 483 -7.97 -41.38 12.92
CA GLN A 483 -7.88 -42.85 12.95
C GLN A 483 -6.45 -43.37 13.18
N GLY A 484 -5.48 -42.49 13.44
CA GLY A 484 -4.07 -42.88 13.64
C GLY A 484 -3.34 -43.34 12.38
N ARG A 485 -3.87 -43.06 11.19
CA ARG A 485 -3.24 -43.35 9.88
C ARG A 485 -2.27 -42.22 9.50
N VAL A 486 -1.21 -42.08 10.29
CA VAL A 486 -0.32 -40.90 10.26
C VAL A 486 0.47 -40.80 8.96
N GLU A 487 1.02 -41.89 8.45
CA GLU A 487 1.79 -41.92 7.20
C GLU A 487 0.92 -41.52 5.99
N ASP A 488 -0.31 -42.05 5.92
CA ASP A 488 -1.26 -41.70 4.85
C ASP A 488 -1.61 -40.21 4.90
N ALA A 489 -1.86 -39.67 6.10
CA ALA A 489 -2.13 -38.25 6.26
C ALA A 489 -0.92 -37.38 5.91
N ALA A 490 0.29 -37.82 6.28
CA ALA A 490 1.53 -37.12 5.92
C ALA A 490 1.69 -37.01 4.40
N ALA A 491 1.42 -38.09 3.66
CA ALA A 491 1.46 -38.10 2.20
C ALA A 491 0.43 -37.15 1.58
N VAL A 492 -0.78 -37.07 2.15
CA VAL A 492 -1.83 -36.15 1.68
C VAL A 492 -1.40 -34.69 1.83
N TYR A 493 -0.87 -34.28 2.99
CA TYR A 493 -0.43 -32.90 3.18
C TYR A 493 0.87 -32.57 2.44
N SER A 494 1.78 -33.53 2.31
CA SER A 494 3.00 -33.37 1.50
C SER A 494 2.66 -33.04 0.05
N ALA A 495 1.73 -33.80 -0.54
CA ALA A 495 1.25 -33.57 -1.89
C ALA A 495 0.52 -32.22 -2.03
N ASP A 496 -0.38 -31.88 -1.10
CA ASP A 496 -1.09 -30.60 -1.11
C ASP A 496 -0.13 -29.40 -1.02
N LEU A 497 0.91 -29.48 -0.19
CA LEU A 497 1.91 -28.42 -0.05
C LEU A 497 2.92 -28.34 -1.21
N GLY A 498 2.87 -29.26 -2.18
CA GLY A 498 3.86 -29.35 -3.26
C GLY A 498 5.25 -29.78 -2.79
N MET A 499 5.33 -30.57 -1.71
CA MET A 499 6.61 -31.11 -1.19
C MET A 499 7.06 -32.37 -1.93
N ASP A 500 6.18 -32.92 -2.78
CA ASP A 500 6.46 -34.00 -3.72
C ASP A 500 5.68 -33.78 -5.03
N ASP A 501 6.02 -34.56 -6.06
CA ASP A 501 5.48 -34.40 -7.42
C ASP A 501 4.17 -35.17 -7.65
N THR A 502 3.45 -35.57 -6.60
CA THR A 502 2.21 -36.35 -6.74
C THR A 502 1.10 -35.53 -7.40
N LEU A 503 1.04 -34.23 -7.07
CA LEU A 503 0.07 -33.31 -7.63
C LEU A 503 0.71 -32.42 -8.71
N PRO A 504 -0.01 -32.18 -9.82
CA PRO A 504 0.27 -31.09 -10.74
C PRO A 504 0.55 -29.77 -10.01
N ARG A 505 1.51 -28.97 -10.51
CA ARG A 505 1.88 -27.68 -9.91
C ARG A 505 0.69 -26.75 -9.65
N PRO A 506 -0.32 -26.64 -10.55
CA PRO A 506 -1.49 -25.82 -10.30
C PRO A 506 -2.35 -26.34 -9.15
N LEU A 507 -2.35 -27.64 -8.84
CA LEU A 507 -3.15 -28.23 -7.74
C LEU A 507 -2.40 -28.24 -6.39
N GLN A 508 -1.28 -27.53 -6.29
CA GLN A 508 -0.50 -27.40 -5.06
C GLN A 508 -0.81 -26.07 -4.37
N HIS A 509 -0.82 -26.10 -3.04
CA HIS A 509 -1.09 -24.98 -2.15
C HIS A 509 0.08 -24.70 -1.19
N PRO A 510 1.22 -24.17 -1.69
CA PRO A 510 2.36 -23.83 -0.84
C PRO A 510 1.96 -22.86 0.28
N ASN A 511 2.63 -22.95 1.43
CA ASN A 511 2.43 -22.06 2.58
C ASN A 511 0.99 -22.00 3.16
N ASN A 512 0.10 -22.89 2.74
CA ASN A 512 -1.23 -23.05 3.30
C ASN A 512 -1.13 -23.42 4.79
N VAL A 513 -1.67 -22.56 5.67
CA VAL A 513 -1.53 -22.71 7.13
C VAL A 513 -2.09 -24.03 7.65
N TRP A 514 -3.11 -24.56 6.99
CA TRP A 514 -3.86 -25.72 7.44
C TRP A 514 -3.17 -27.04 7.09
N ALA A 515 -2.67 -27.16 5.85
CA ALA A 515 -1.87 -28.31 5.44
C ALA A 515 -0.50 -28.30 6.14
N LEU A 516 0.12 -27.12 6.34
CA LEU A 516 1.34 -27.00 7.15
C LEU A 516 1.14 -27.49 8.58
N HIS A 517 0.02 -27.10 9.23
CA HIS A 517 -0.32 -27.61 10.56
C HIS A 517 -0.49 -29.14 10.56
N GLY A 518 -1.29 -29.67 9.62
CA GLY A 518 -1.51 -31.11 9.49
C GLY A 518 -0.22 -31.89 9.25
N TYR A 519 0.64 -31.40 8.35
CA TYR A 519 1.90 -32.05 8.02
C TYR A 519 2.88 -32.02 9.19
N HIS A 520 3.01 -30.87 9.86
CA HIS A 520 3.83 -30.74 11.07
C HIS A 520 3.40 -31.75 12.14
N GLU A 521 2.10 -31.87 12.41
CA GLU A 521 1.58 -32.84 13.37
C GLU A 521 1.91 -34.29 12.97
N CYS A 522 1.78 -34.63 11.69
CA CYS A 522 2.19 -35.94 11.18
C CYS A 522 3.69 -36.20 11.42
N LEU A 523 4.55 -35.24 11.07
CA LEU A 523 6.00 -35.40 11.20
C LEU A 523 6.44 -35.57 12.66
N GLU A 524 5.81 -34.85 13.60
CA GLU A 524 6.05 -35.05 15.04
C GLU A 524 5.64 -36.45 15.50
N LYS A 525 4.45 -36.93 15.11
CA LYS A 525 3.96 -38.27 15.47
C LYS A 525 4.81 -39.40 14.87
N LEU A 526 5.36 -39.20 13.67
CA LEU A 526 6.26 -40.15 13.00
C LEU A 526 7.70 -40.10 13.53
N GLY A 527 8.04 -39.15 14.41
CA GLY A 527 9.42 -38.96 14.87
C GLY A 527 10.37 -38.39 13.81
N ARG A 528 9.85 -37.78 12.73
CA ARG A 528 10.62 -37.11 11.67
C ARG A 528 11.03 -35.70 12.11
N VAL A 529 11.76 -35.62 13.22
CA VAL A 529 12.02 -34.37 13.98
C VAL A 529 12.76 -33.30 13.15
N ALA A 530 13.67 -33.69 12.26
CA ALA A 530 14.41 -32.73 11.44
C ALA A 530 13.48 -32.00 10.46
N GLU A 531 12.60 -32.73 9.79
CA GLU A 531 11.63 -32.18 8.85
C GLU A 531 10.55 -31.39 9.59
N ALA A 532 10.06 -31.91 10.73
CA ALA A 532 9.12 -31.19 11.59
C ALA A 532 9.67 -29.81 11.98
N ARG A 533 10.96 -29.69 12.30
CA ARG A 533 11.59 -28.41 12.65
C ARG A 533 11.53 -27.40 11.51
N ILE A 534 11.73 -27.83 10.26
CA ILE A 534 11.67 -26.95 9.08
C ILE A 534 10.23 -26.47 8.86
N ILE A 535 9.28 -27.41 8.82
CA ILE A 535 7.86 -27.10 8.63
C ILE A 535 7.33 -26.23 9.77
N LYS A 536 7.81 -26.42 11.01
CA LYS A 536 7.45 -25.59 12.16
C LYS A 536 7.84 -24.13 11.98
N GLN A 537 8.99 -23.85 11.36
CA GLN A 537 9.42 -22.46 11.10
C GLN A 537 8.49 -21.79 10.11
N GLN A 538 8.17 -22.46 9.00
CA GLN A 538 7.20 -21.97 8.01
C GLN A 538 5.82 -21.76 8.64
N LEU A 539 5.30 -22.79 9.35
CA LEU A 539 4.02 -22.74 10.05
C LEU A 539 3.95 -21.58 11.04
N LYS A 540 5.02 -21.31 11.80
CA LYS A 540 5.06 -20.21 12.78
C LYS A 540 4.90 -18.85 12.10
N LEU A 541 5.49 -18.65 10.93
CA LEU A 541 5.38 -17.40 10.17
C LEU A 541 3.96 -17.20 9.61
N VAL A 542 3.39 -18.23 8.98
CA VAL A 542 2.04 -18.10 8.38
C VAL A 542 0.94 -18.05 9.44
N ALA A 543 1.07 -18.81 10.53
CA ALA A 543 0.10 -18.83 11.63
C ALA A 543 0.09 -17.52 12.43
N ALA A 544 1.19 -16.75 12.44
CA ALA A 544 1.25 -15.45 13.11
C ALA A 544 0.26 -14.43 12.50
N THR A 545 -0.16 -14.63 11.25
CA THR A 545 -1.17 -13.78 10.61
C THR A 545 -2.59 -14.30 10.72
N ALA A 546 -2.82 -15.52 11.22
CA ALA A 546 -4.18 -16.04 11.42
C ALA A 546 -4.92 -15.25 12.53
N ASP A 547 -6.23 -15.05 12.37
CA ASP A 547 -7.08 -14.40 13.39
C ASP A 547 -7.91 -15.41 14.20
N VAL A 548 -7.76 -16.70 13.90
CA VAL A 548 -8.33 -17.83 14.64
C VAL A 548 -7.25 -18.86 14.99
N PRO A 549 -7.41 -19.61 16.09
CA PRO A 549 -6.50 -20.71 16.42
C PRO A 549 -6.56 -21.83 15.37
N ILE A 550 -5.42 -22.14 14.76
CA ILE A 550 -5.26 -23.29 13.85
C ILE A 550 -4.91 -24.52 14.69
N SER A 551 -5.92 -25.26 15.11
CA SER A 551 -5.78 -26.47 15.95
C SER A 551 -5.86 -27.79 15.15
N SER A 552 -6.32 -27.71 13.90
CA SER A 552 -6.41 -28.84 12.98
C SER A 552 -6.43 -28.33 11.56
N SER A 553 -6.08 -29.18 10.59
CA SER A 553 -6.21 -28.89 9.15
C SER A 553 -7.68 -28.80 8.70
N CYS A 554 -8.60 -29.46 9.42
CA CYS A 554 -10.05 -29.40 9.22
C CYS A 554 -10.77 -29.51 10.58
N TYR A 555 -11.74 -28.62 10.84
CA TYR A 555 -12.54 -28.67 12.06
C TYR A 555 -13.54 -29.84 12.11
N CYS A 556 -13.69 -30.58 11.01
CA CYS A 556 -14.35 -31.89 11.02
C CYS A 556 -13.64 -32.89 11.94
N ARG A 557 -12.33 -32.75 12.19
CA ARG A 557 -11.60 -33.57 13.15
C ARG A 557 -11.84 -33.08 14.59
N ARG A 558 -12.32 -33.96 15.46
CA ARG A 558 -12.68 -33.63 16.86
C ARG A 558 -11.62 -34.03 17.88
N SER A 559 -10.80 -35.03 17.55
CA SER A 559 -9.71 -35.53 18.41
C SER A 559 -8.63 -34.49 18.75
N ALA A 560 -8.58 -33.36 18.03
CA ALA A 560 -7.64 -32.26 18.32
C ALA A 560 -8.00 -31.49 19.62
N GLY A 561 -9.27 -31.54 20.07
CA GLY A 561 -9.74 -30.81 21.25
C GLY A 561 -9.50 -31.51 22.60
N THR A 562 -9.10 -32.77 22.62
CA THR A 562 -8.95 -33.57 23.85
C THR A 562 -7.51 -33.65 24.39
N ALA A 563 -6.55 -33.00 23.73
CA ALA A 563 -5.15 -32.98 24.18
C ALA A 563 -4.79 -31.80 25.12
N VAL A 564 -5.68 -30.83 25.34
CA VAL A 564 -5.45 -29.67 26.23
C VAL A 564 -6.08 -29.91 27.61
N THR A 565 -5.68 -30.99 28.28
CA THR A 565 -5.98 -31.24 29.71
C THR A 565 -4.72 -31.55 30.52
N TRP A 566 -3.55 -31.08 30.05
CA TRP A 566 -2.26 -31.25 30.74
C TRP A 566 -1.68 -29.95 31.36
N LEU A 567 -2.49 -28.91 31.57
CA LEU A 567 -2.06 -27.67 32.25
C LEU A 567 -2.95 -27.24 33.44
N ALA A 568 -3.78 -28.14 33.98
CA ALA A 568 -4.65 -27.85 35.14
C ALA A 568 -4.14 -28.43 36.48
N PHE A 569 -2.85 -28.72 36.62
CA PHE A 569 -2.26 -29.32 37.84
C PHE A 569 -1.21 -28.46 38.58
N LEU A 570 -1.21 -27.12 38.38
CA LEU A 570 -0.39 -26.19 39.17
C LEU A 570 -1.21 -25.05 39.79
N ALA A 571 -2.39 -25.36 40.31
CA ALA A 571 -3.20 -24.42 41.09
C ALA A 571 -3.69 -25.07 42.39
N ALA A 572 -2.78 -25.61 43.19
CA ALA A 572 -3.06 -26.06 44.55
C ALA A 572 -1.76 -26.18 45.34
N ASP A 573 -1.15 -25.05 45.65
CA ASP A 573 -0.35 -24.84 46.87
C ASP A 573 0.15 -23.41 46.83
N TYR A 574 -0.53 -22.50 47.54
CA TYR A 574 0.06 -21.38 48.27
C TYR A 574 -1.08 -20.69 49.03
N LEU A 575 -1.40 -21.28 50.18
CA LEU A 575 -2.04 -20.57 51.27
C LEU A 575 -1.03 -20.52 52.41
N VAL A 576 -0.88 -19.31 52.95
CA VAL A 576 -0.11 -18.91 54.14
C VAL A 576 1.38 -18.62 53.90
N LEU A 577 1.72 -17.34 53.79
CA LEU A 577 2.35 -16.54 54.86
C LEU A 577 2.46 -15.08 54.41
N GLY A 578 2.04 -14.15 55.27
CA GLY A 578 2.06 -12.72 54.99
C GLY A 578 3.48 -12.17 54.78
N GLY A 579 3.61 -11.30 53.78
CA GLY A 579 4.77 -10.45 53.52
C GLY A 579 4.37 -9.39 52.49
N SER A 580 4.57 -8.11 52.85
CA SER A 580 4.44 -6.85 52.08
C SER A 580 3.71 -6.88 50.73
N ALA A 581 2.71 -6.01 50.57
CA ALA A 581 2.10 -5.70 49.27
C ALA A 581 3.19 -5.41 48.21
N ALA A 582 3.41 -6.39 47.33
CA ALA A 582 4.28 -6.27 46.16
C ALA A 582 3.58 -5.40 45.12
N ASP A 583 4.36 -4.57 44.44
CA ASP A 583 3.86 -3.58 43.51
C ASP A 583 3.53 -4.23 42.15
N SER A 584 2.24 -4.40 41.86
CA SER A 584 1.75 -5.18 40.71
C SER A 584 2.25 -4.69 39.35
N PHE A 585 2.68 -3.42 39.23
CA PHE A 585 3.20 -2.88 37.98
C PHE A 585 4.68 -3.25 37.76
N ALA A 586 5.51 -3.17 38.80
CA ALA A 586 6.91 -3.57 38.74
C ALA A 586 7.04 -5.07 38.45
N ASP A 587 6.24 -5.91 39.13
CA ASP A 587 6.20 -7.36 38.89
C ASP A 587 5.75 -7.67 37.46
N LYS A 588 4.73 -6.96 36.97
CA LYS A 588 4.25 -7.09 35.58
C LYS A 588 5.35 -6.73 34.59
N CYS A 589 6.06 -5.63 34.80
CA CYS A 589 7.20 -5.24 33.97
C CYS A 589 8.31 -6.30 33.98
N HIS A 590 8.70 -6.80 35.16
CA HIS A 590 9.73 -7.83 35.28
C HIS A 590 9.35 -9.15 34.59
N SER A 591 8.06 -9.49 34.56
CA SER A 591 7.55 -10.71 33.92
C SER A 591 7.28 -10.56 32.42
N PHE A 592 7.30 -9.35 31.86
CA PHE A 592 6.93 -9.11 30.47
C PHE A 592 8.03 -9.58 29.50
N SER A 593 7.66 -10.42 28.52
CA SER A 593 8.56 -10.92 27.48
C SER A 593 8.08 -10.46 26.10
N PRO A 594 8.66 -9.37 25.54
CA PRO A 594 8.30 -8.89 24.20
C PRO A 594 8.34 -9.94 23.09
N ARG A 595 9.29 -10.87 23.14
CA ARG A 595 9.43 -11.98 22.17
C ARG A 595 8.26 -12.93 22.10
N ASP A 596 7.41 -12.97 23.12
CA ASP A 596 6.21 -13.83 23.11
C ASP A 596 5.14 -13.25 22.17
N TYR A 597 5.26 -11.97 21.79
CA TYR A 597 4.27 -11.22 21.04
C TYR A 597 4.78 -10.71 19.67
N ALA A 598 6.09 -10.79 19.39
CA ALA A 598 6.67 -10.46 18.10
C ALA A 598 7.88 -11.37 17.79
N ALA A 599 7.75 -12.21 16.77
CA ALA A 599 8.70 -13.28 16.44
C ALA A 599 10.05 -12.77 15.93
N ASP A 600 10.09 -11.55 15.36
CA ASP A 600 11.28 -10.96 14.73
C ASP A 600 12.17 -10.18 15.72
N ILE A 601 11.85 -10.23 17.02
CA ILE A 601 12.65 -9.59 18.08
C ILE A 601 13.93 -10.39 18.36
N GLN A 602 15.06 -9.87 17.87
CA GLN A 602 16.37 -10.51 17.99
C GLN A 602 17.06 -10.22 19.33
N ARG A 603 16.90 -9.01 19.88
CA ARG A 603 17.44 -8.60 21.19
C ARG A 603 16.33 -7.95 22.00
N GLN A 604 16.32 -8.14 23.31
CA GLN A 604 15.38 -7.48 24.19
C GLN A 604 15.98 -7.22 25.57
N GLN A 605 15.58 -6.12 26.19
CA GLN A 605 15.83 -5.82 27.59
C GLN A 605 14.60 -5.12 28.16
N VAL A 606 14.14 -5.57 29.32
CA VAL A 606 12.98 -5.01 30.01
C VAL A 606 13.44 -4.53 31.38
N GLN A 607 13.11 -3.29 31.72
CA GLN A 607 13.51 -2.65 32.96
C GLN A 607 12.34 -1.85 33.55
N TYR A 608 12.00 -2.15 34.80
CA TYR A 608 11.16 -1.26 35.60
C TYR A 608 11.96 -0.03 36.02
N VAL A 609 11.39 1.16 35.82
CA VAL A 609 12.05 2.45 36.05
C VAL A 609 11.15 3.35 36.92
N PRO A 610 11.53 3.64 38.16
CA PRO A 610 10.86 4.64 39.00
C PRO A 610 10.99 6.06 38.44
N ALA A 611 10.00 6.91 38.70
CA ALA A 611 10.07 8.33 38.40
C ALA A 611 11.29 9.01 39.07
N GLY A 612 11.94 9.94 38.36
CA GLY A 612 13.16 10.63 38.78
C GLY A 612 14.45 9.84 38.57
N THR A 613 14.40 8.65 37.94
CA THR A 613 15.58 7.81 37.71
C THR A 613 16.39 8.29 36.50
N CYS A 614 17.70 8.42 36.68
CA CYS A 614 18.66 8.66 35.60
C CYS A 614 19.03 7.33 34.90
N LEU A 615 18.85 7.26 33.58
CA LEU A 615 18.90 6.03 32.81
C LEU A 615 20.22 5.81 32.06
N PRO A 616 20.75 4.58 32.02
CA PRO A 616 21.81 4.23 31.09
C PRO A 616 21.28 4.15 29.66
N LEU A 617 22.10 4.52 28.69
CA LEU A 617 21.78 4.41 27.26
C LEU A 617 22.09 2.98 26.78
N TYR A 618 21.16 2.36 26.04
CA TYR A 618 21.38 1.03 25.45
C TYR A 618 22.09 1.10 24.09
N SER A 619 21.78 2.11 23.28
CA SER A 619 22.54 2.50 22.09
C SER A 619 23.43 3.71 22.42
N ASN A 620 24.72 3.57 22.14
CA ASN A 620 25.79 4.42 22.68
C ASN A 620 26.66 5.05 21.59
N ASP A 621 26.10 5.30 20.40
CA ASP A 621 26.84 6.06 19.40
C ASP A 621 27.07 7.49 19.92
N SER A 622 28.34 7.79 20.20
CA SER A 622 28.74 9.07 20.79
C SER A 622 28.37 10.29 19.95
N THR A 623 28.14 10.12 18.64
CA THR A 623 27.77 11.23 17.75
C THR A 623 26.33 11.68 17.98
N CYS A 624 25.45 10.82 18.50
CA CYS A 624 24.07 11.17 18.84
C CYS A 624 23.98 12.17 20.00
N GLY A 625 25.01 12.26 20.86
CA GLY A 625 25.15 13.33 21.86
C GLY A 625 24.20 13.26 23.06
N TYR A 626 23.56 12.11 23.31
CA TYR A 626 22.65 11.95 24.44
C TYR A 626 23.41 11.91 25.78
N THR A 627 22.95 12.71 26.74
CA THR A 627 23.24 12.51 28.16
C THR A 627 22.26 11.50 28.75
N SER A 628 22.62 10.80 29.84
CA SER A 628 21.70 9.90 30.54
C SER A 628 20.37 10.60 30.87
N PRO A 629 19.24 10.19 30.26
CA PRO A 629 17.97 10.88 30.43
C PRO A 629 17.37 10.57 31.80
N ILE A 630 16.56 11.48 32.32
CA ILE A 630 15.76 11.26 33.52
C ILE A 630 14.37 10.80 33.05
N ALA A 631 13.88 9.68 33.58
CA ALA A 631 12.48 9.31 33.42
C ALA A 631 11.64 10.06 34.46
N SER A 632 10.88 11.06 34.01
CA SER A 632 9.97 11.87 34.81
C SER A 632 8.74 11.09 35.28
N ALA A 633 8.35 10.05 34.53
CA ALA A 633 7.28 9.13 34.88
C ALA A 633 7.81 7.77 35.34
N GLU A 634 6.98 7.06 36.08
CA GLU A 634 7.21 5.66 36.40
C GLU A 634 6.82 4.79 35.19
N VAL A 635 7.78 4.04 34.63
CA VAL A 635 7.63 3.33 33.36
C VAL A 635 8.16 1.90 33.41
N CYS A 636 7.60 1.04 32.54
CA CYS A 636 8.28 -0.15 32.07
C CYS A 636 9.01 0.19 30.77
N ARG A 637 10.34 0.25 30.84
CA ARG A 637 11.23 0.53 29.70
C ARG A 637 11.59 -0.76 29.00
N ILE A 638 11.37 -0.80 27.69
CA ILE A 638 11.64 -1.97 26.86
C ILE A 638 12.55 -1.53 25.73
N PHE A 639 13.76 -2.08 25.67
CA PHE A 639 14.63 -2.00 24.50
C PHE A 639 14.50 -3.29 23.69
N PHE A 640 14.42 -3.19 22.37
CA PHE A 640 14.41 -4.37 21.51
C PHE A 640 14.89 -4.07 20.09
N SER A 641 15.39 -5.11 19.41
CA SER A 641 15.81 -5.04 18.00
C SER A 641 14.91 -5.90 17.14
N VAL A 642 14.37 -5.34 16.05
CA VAL A 642 13.53 -6.06 15.08
C VAL A 642 14.29 -6.24 13.77
N SER A 643 14.35 -7.47 13.26
CA SER A 643 14.89 -7.73 11.93
C SER A 643 13.96 -7.17 10.86
N THR A 644 14.48 -6.34 9.96
CA THR A 644 13.73 -5.77 8.82
C THR A 644 14.12 -6.43 7.50
N SER A 645 15.33 -6.99 7.42
CA SER A 645 15.77 -7.91 6.35
C SER A 645 16.87 -8.84 6.89
N PRO A 646 17.43 -9.77 6.08
CA PRO A 646 18.64 -10.53 6.46
C PRO A 646 19.89 -9.67 6.70
N ARG A 647 19.89 -8.40 6.27
CA ARG A 647 21.05 -7.48 6.34
C ARG A 647 20.71 -6.12 6.96
N SER A 648 19.54 -6.00 7.58
CA SER A 648 19.09 -4.78 8.24
C SER A 648 18.22 -5.11 9.46
N SER A 649 18.28 -4.22 10.45
CA SER A 649 17.52 -4.32 11.69
C SER A 649 17.35 -2.94 12.29
N VAL A 650 16.28 -2.76 13.04
CA VAL A 650 15.96 -1.51 13.71
C VAL A 650 16.04 -1.74 15.21
N ASP A 651 16.72 -0.85 15.93
CA ASP A 651 16.73 -0.80 17.39
C ASP A 651 15.67 0.20 17.88
N LEU A 652 14.90 -0.22 18.89
CA LEU A 652 13.75 0.50 19.39
C LEU A 652 13.76 0.55 20.92
N GLU A 653 13.24 1.66 21.44
CA GLU A 653 12.79 1.73 22.82
C GLU A 653 11.30 2.05 22.89
N LEU A 654 10.61 1.36 23.80
CA LEU A 654 9.21 1.56 24.14
C LEU A 654 9.12 1.78 25.64
N TRP A 655 8.59 2.93 26.06
CA TRP A 655 8.36 3.26 27.46
C TRP A 655 6.86 3.22 27.73
N LEU A 656 6.47 2.35 28.66
CA LEU A 656 5.07 2.09 29.02
C LEU A 656 4.81 2.68 30.42
N PRO A 657 4.09 3.81 30.57
CA PRO A 657 3.88 4.45 31.87
C PRO A 657 2.88 3.69 32.75
N ARG A 658 3.03 3.75 34.08
CA ARG A 658 1.99 3.23 34.99
C ARG A 658 0.63 3.88 34.71
N ASN A 659 0.63 5.21 34.61
CA ASN A 659 -0.56 6.02 34.35
C ASN A 659 -0.76 6.19 32.84
N TRP A 660 -1.15 5.10 32.17
CA TRP A 660 -1.42 5.12 30.73
C TRP A 660 -2.81 5.65 30.42
N SER A 661 -2.89 6.61 29.49
CA SER A 661 -4.13 7.27 29.06
C SER A 661 -4.91 6.49 27.98
N GLY A 662 -4.37 5.36 27.51
CA GLY A 662 -4.87 4.65 26.32
C GLY A 662 -4.21 5.11 25.02
N ARG A 663 -3.41 6.19 25.04
CA ARG A 663 -2.78 6.76 23.85
C ARG A 663 -1.41 6.14 23.56
N PHE A 664 -1.11 5.92 22.29
CA PHE A 664 0.23 5.55 21.80
C PHE A 664 0.88 6.77 21.13
N LEU A 665 2.18 6.97 21.32
CA LEU A 665 2.97 8.01 20.68
C LEU A 665 4.24 7.41 20.06
N GLN A 666 4.52 7.75 18.81
CA GLN A 666 5.78 7.44 18.16
C GLN A 666 6.58 8.72 17.93
N ALA A 667 7.82 8.74 18.40
CA ALA A 667 8.78 9.78 18.07
C ALA A 667 9.46 9.48 16.72
N GLY A 668 9.66 10.54 15.94
CA GLY A 668 10.44 10.56 14.71
C GLY A 668 11.95 10.61 14.93
N ASN A 669 12.72 10.65 13.83
CA ASN A 669 14.13 10.26 13.89
C ASN A 669 15.16 11.38 14.08
N GLY A 670 16.29 10.94 14.67
CA GLY A 670 17.60 11.57 14.88
C GLY A 670 18.51 10.66 15.72
N GLY A 671 18.31 9.33 15.63
CA GLY A 671 18.58 8.35 16.69
C GLY A 671 17.39 8.18 17.64
N ILE A 672 17.54 7.39 18.72
CA ILE A 672 16.50 7.18 19.73
C ILE A 672 16.32 8.46 20.57
N ARG A 673 15.21 9.18 20.39
CA ARG A 673 14.86 10.45 21.05
C ARG A 673 14.33 10.25 22.46
N TYR A 674 15.23 10.25 23.45
CA TYR A 674 14.87 10.02 24.86
C TYR A 674 14.07 11.16 25.51
N ASP A 675 14.29 12.39 25.06
CA ASP A 675 13.52 13.57 25.44
C ASP A 675 12.04 13.41 25.05
N ASP A 676 11.77 12.87 23.87
CA ASP A 676 10.42 12.60 23.38
C ASP A 676 9.78 11.39 24.08
N LEU A 677 10.57 10.35 24.38
CA LEU A 677 10.12 9.22 25.22
C LEU A 677 9.65 9.70 26.60
N ASP A 678 10.44 10.55 27.26
CA ASP A 678 10.06 11.13 28.55
C ASP A 678 8.84 12.05 28.42
N TYR A 679 8.83 12.91 27.40
CA TYR A 679 7.75 13.85 27.18
C TYR A 679 6.39 13.17 26.93
N GLY A 680 6.36 12.12 26.11
CA GLY A 680 5.15 11.34 25.90
C GLY A 680 4.72 10.61 27.17
N THR A 681 5.65 9.92 27.84
CA THR A 681 5.29 9.11 29.01
C THR A 681 4.86 9.93 30.23
N ARG A 682 5.47 11.10 30.47
CA ARG A 682 5.02 12.02 31.54
C ARG A 682 3.63 12.59 31.30
N ASN A 683 3.16 12.60 30.05
CA ASN A 683 1.80 12.99 29.66
C ASN A 683 0.89 11.78 29.39
N GLY A 684 1.28 10.58 29.84
CA GLY A 684 0.44 9.38 29.85
C GLY A 684 0.38 8.60 28.54
N PHE A 685 1.29 8.83 27.59
CA PHE A 685 1.39 8.04 26.35
C PHE A 685 2.29 6.82 26.55
N ALA A 686 1.91 5.69 25.98
CA ALA A 686 2.86 4.63 25.68
C ALA A 686 3.72 5.11 24.51
N THR A 687 5.02 5.35 24.74
CA THR A 687 5.84 6.11 23.78
C THR A 687 6.98 5.26 23.23
N ALA A 688 7.13 5.25 21.91
CA ALA A 688 8.18 4.51 21.20
C ALA A 688 9.11 5.45 20.41
N ALA A 689 10.37 5.06 20.26
CA ALA A 689 11.37 5.72 19.44
C ALA A 689 12.34 4.68 18.86
N SER A 690 12.92 4.95 17.68
CA SER A 690 13.84 4.02 17.02
C SER A 690 15.07 4.70 16.43
N ASN A 691 16.09 3.91 16.11
CA ASN A 691 17.32 4.40 15.50
C ASN A 691 17.23 4.64 13.98
N ASN A 692 16.09 4.40 13.33
CA ASN A 692 15.91 4.50 11.87
C ASN A 692 16.65 3.43 11.04
N GLY A 693 17.06 2.31 11.64
CA GLY A 693 17.75 1.23 10.93
C GLY A 693 19.28 1.33 10.90
N HIS A 694 19.86 2.35 11.53
CA HIS A 694 21.31 2.43 11.80
C HIS A 694 21.62 3.33 13.00
N ASP A 695 22.81 3.17 13.58
CA ASP A 695 23.28 4.04 14.66
C ASP A 695 24.18 5.16 14.14
N GLY A 696 24.16 6.29 14.84
CA GLY A 696 25.01 7.46 14.55
C GLY A 696 24.35 8.51 13.65
N LYS A 697 25.06 9.61 13.44
CA LYS A 697 24.61 10.73 12.60
C LYS A 697 24.99 10.60 11.12
N THR A 698 25.86 9.65 10.76
CA THR A 698 26.34 9.45 9.40
C THR A 698 25.46 8.45 8.66
N VAL A 699 25.32 8.62 7.35
CA VAL A 699 24.61 7.67 6.48
C VAL A 699 25.56 6.66 5.83
N ALA A 700 26.81 6.56 6.31
CA ALA A 700 27.77 5.57 5.86
C ALA A 700 27.24 4.11 5.90
N PRO A 701 26.41 3.68 6.88
CA PRO A 701 25.82 2.34 6.87
C PRO A 701 24.90 2.02 5.67
N LEU A 702 24.43 3.04 4.94
CA LEU A 702 23.60 2.87 3.75
C LEU A 702 24.43 2.48 2.51
N TYR A 703 25.76 2.65 2.56
CA TYR A 703 26.65 2.36 1.44
C TYR A 703 26.59 0.89 1.02
N HIS A 704 26.21 0.63 -0.24
CA HIS A 704 25.93 -0.72 -0.77
C HIS A 704 24.89 -1.52 0.04
N ASN A 705 23.99 -0.86 0.76
CA ASN A 705 22.96 -1.50 1.57
C ASN A 705 21.58 -0.85 1.38
N ALA A 706 20.90 -1.22 0.29
CA ALA A 706 19.55 -0.77 -0.03
C ALA A 706 18.52 -1.10 1.08
N ASP A 707 18.72 -2.18 1.83
CA ASP A 707 17.80 -2.56 2.91
C ASP A 707 17.81 -1.51 4.03
N VAL A 708 18.99 -0.94 4.35
CA VAL A 708 19.12 0.14 5.34
C VAL A 708 18.64 1.48 4.77
N VAL A 709 18.73 1.68 3.45
CA VAL A 709 18.11 2.83 2.77
C VAL A 709 16.58 2.78 2.93
N ASP A 710 15.96 1.62 2.74
CA ASP A 710 14.51 1.44 2.94
C ASP A 710 14.09 1.64 4.40
N ASP A 711 14.89 1.13 5.35
CA ASP A 711 14.66 1.36 6.78
C ASP A 711 14.67 2.85 7.10
N PHE A 712 15.70 3.57 6.63
CA PHE A 712 15.83 5.01 6.83
C PHE A 712 14.71 5.82 6.15
N ALA A 713 14.27 5.38 4.97
CA ALA A 713 13.27 6.05 4.16
C ALA A 713 11.85 5.90 4.73
N TRP A 714 11.45 4.71 5.19
CA TRP A 714 10.08 4.49 5.68
C TRP A 714 9.93 3.27 6.60
N ARG A 715 10.66 2.18 6.36
CA ARG A 715 10.36 0.86 6.96
C ARG A 715 10.62 0.82 8.45
N ALA A 716 11.64 1.53 8.94
CA ALA A 716 11.93 1.55 10.37
C ALA A 716 10.81 2.18 11.18
N LEU A 717 10.24 3.30 10.71
CA LEU A 717 9.12 3.96 11.38
C LEU A 717 7.89 3.03 11.45
N HIS A 718 7.46 2.50 10.30
CA HIS A 718 6.27 1.64 10.24
C HIS A 718 6.43 0.38 11.11
N THR A 719 7.61 -0.24 11.07
CA THR A 719 7.94 -1.40 11.93
C THR A 719 7.88 -1.03 13.41
N SER A 720 8.34 0.18 13.76
CA SER A 720 8.31 0.67 15.14
C SER A 720 6.90 0.87 15.66
N VAL A 721 6.03 1.45 14.84
CA VAL A 721 4.63 1.71 15.19
C VAL A 721 3.87 0.40 15.36
N THR A 722 3.94 -0.49 14.38
CA THR A 722 3.20 -1.76 14.39
C THR A 722 3.64 -2.65 15.56
N THR A 723 4.94 -2.77 15.80
CA THR A 723 5.48 -3.54 16.93
C THR A 723 5.17 -2.86 18.27
N GLY A 724 5.35 -1.54 18.37
CA GLY A 724 5.09 -0.76 19.58
C GLY A 724 3.63 -0.83 20.02
N LYS A 725 2.68 -0.74 19.09
CA LYS A 725 1.24 -0.91 19.37
C LYS A 725 0.92 -2.33 19.85
N SER A 726 1.49 -3.35 19.21
CA SER A 726 1.31 -4.76 19.62
C SER A 726 1.81 -5.00 21.05
N LEU A 727 3.02 -4.52 21.36
CA LEU A 727 3.59 -4.66 22.70
C LEU A 727 2.84 -3.84 23.75
N THR A 728 2.35 -2.65 23.39
CA THR A 728 1.48 -1.84 24.26
C THR A 728 0.19 -2.59 24.57
N GLN A 729 -0.45 -3.18 23.56
CA GLN A 729 -1.65 -3.99 23.72
C GLN A 729 -1.40 -5.21 24.62
N ALA A 730 -0.30 -5.93 24.39
CA ALA A 730 0.07 -7.08 25.19
C ALA A 730 0.33 -6.70 26.66
N PHE A 731 1.05 -5.60 26.88
CA PHE A 731 1.37 -5.15 28.22
C PHE A 731 0.11 -4.68 28.97
N TYR A 732 -0.73 -3.81 28.40
CA TYR A 732 -1.92 -3.31 29.12
C TYR A 732 -3.15 -4.22 29.02
N ALA A 733 -3.09 -5.29 28.22
CA ALA A 733 -4.24 -6.12 27.84
C ALA A 733 -5.38 -5.33 27.16
N SER A 734 -5.05 -4.19 26.54
CA SER A 734 -5.98 -3.32 25.81
C SER A 734 -5.22 -2.61 24.69
N PRO A 735 -5.73 -2.56 23.45
CA PRO A 735 -5.08 -1.82 22.39
C PRO A 735 -5.11 -0.31 22.67
N PRO A 736 -4.17 0.47 22.08
CA PRO A 736 -4.26 1.92 22.11
C PRO A 736 -5.58 2.41 21.51
N THR A 737 -6.23 3.38 22.17
CA THR A 737 -7.47 4.01 21.68
C THR A 737 -7.20 4.97 20.53
N LYS A 738 -6.06 5.67 20.58
CA LYS A 738 -5.56 6.61 19.58
C LYS A 738 -4.04 6.53 19.45
N SER A 739 -3.55 6.83 18.26
CA SER A 739 -2.13 6.77 17.90
C SER A 739 -1.64 8.13 17.40
N TYR A 740 -0.52 8.59 17.94
CA TYR A 740 0.03 9.91 17.66
C TYR A 740 1.48 9.81 17.18
N TYR A 741 1.90 10.82 16.43
CA TYR A 741 3.28 10.99 15.97
C TYR A 741 3.80 12.39 16.29
N ILE A 742 5.05 12.48 16.74
CA ILE A 742 5.80 13.74 16.83
C ILE A 742 7.15 13.61 16.13
N GLY A 743 7.51 14.60 15.30
CA GLY A 743 8.82 14.66 14.68
C GLY A 743 9.07 16.01 14.01
N CYS A 744 10.34 16.39 13.91
CA CYS A 744 10.77 17.55 13.12
C CYS A 744 11.94 17.20 12.21
N SER A 745 12.20 18.01 11.18
CA SER A 745 13.30 17.80 10.24
C SER A 745 13.07 16.51 9.44
N LEU A 746 13.99 15.54 9.50
CA LEU A 746 13.76 14.20 8.96
C LEU A 746 12.51 13.54 9.58
N GLY A 747 12.25 13.75 10.87
CA GLY A 747 11.02 13.34 11.54
C GLY A 747 9.78 14.02 10.96
N GLY A 748 9.87 15.30 10.59
CA GLY A 748 8.76 15.98 9.93
C GLY A 748 8.43 15.34 8.57
N ARG A 749 9.46 14.96 7.79
CA ARG A 749 9.28 14.19 6.55
C ARG A 749 8.60 12.85 6.82
N GLN A 750 9.09 12.11 7.80
CA GLN A 750 8.57 10.80 8.18
C GLN A 750 7.09 10.82 8.57
N GLY A 751 6.65 11.85 9.30
CA GLY A 751 5.23 12.05 9.59
C GLY A 751 4.40 12.24 8.31
N ILE A 752 4.87 13.06 7.37
CA ILE A 752 4.20 13.26 6.07
C ILE A 752 4.20 11.96 5.23
N ASP A 753 5.32 11.23 5.21
CA ASP A 753 5.42 9.95 4.49
C ASP A 753 4.49 8.89 5.09
N SER A 754 4.36 8.84 6.41
CA SER A 754 3.42 7.95 7.09
C SER A 754 1.97 8.32 6.77
N ALA A 755 1.61 9.61 6.73
CA ALA A 755 0.27 10.04 6.31
C ALA A 755 -0.06 9.61 4.87
N ASP A 756 0.92 9.61 3.97
CA ASP A 756 0.75 9.19 2.58
C ASP A 756 0.71 7.65 2.44
N ARG A 757 1.78 6.99 2.91
CA ARG A 757 2.06 5.57 2.68
C ARG A 757 1.36 4.64 3.66
N PHE A 758 1.23 5.05 4.92
CA PHE A 758 0.66 4.25 6.01
C PHE A 758 -0.40 5.04 6.80
N PRO A 759 -1.49 5.47 6.15
CA PRO A 759 -2.44 6.42 6.72
C PRO A 759 -3.16 5.92 7.99
N ALA A 760 -3.06 4.62 8.33
CA ALA A 760 -3.62 4.02 9.53
C ALA A 760 -2.63 3.93 10.72
N ASP A 761 -1.36 4.33 10.53
CA ASP A 761 -0.36 4.29 11.59
C ASP A 761 -0.67 5.34 12.68
N PHE A 762 -1.27 6.47 12.32
CA PHE A 762 -1.55 7.56 13.26
C PHE A 762 -2.94 8.17 13.02
N ASP A 763 -3.61 8.50 14.11
CA ASP A 763 -4.79 9.37 14.11
C ASP A 763 -4.37 10.86 14.11
N GLY A 764 -3.23 11.18 14.74
CA GLY A 764 -2.71 12.54 14.86
C GLY A 764 -1.20 12.62 14.54
N ILE A 765 -0.80 13.56 13.70
CA ILE A 765 0.60 13.77 13.27
C ILE A 765 1.01 15.22 13.53
N LEU A 766 2.12 15.40 14.24
CA LEU A 766 2.82 16.67 14.40
C LEU A 766 4.14 16.62 13.62
N ALA A 767 4.24 17.44 12.56
CA ALA A 767 5.36 17.44 11.61
C ALA A 767 6.04 18.83 11.55
N GLY A 768 7.13 19.00 12.29
CA GLY A 768 7.93 20.23 12.31
C GLY A 768 8.97 20.30 11.19
N SER A 769 9.25 21.50 10.67
CA SER A 769 10.24 21.80 9.62
C SER A 769 10.52 20.61 8.68
N PRO A 770 9.50 20.08 7.98
CA PRO A 770 9.58 18.76 7.38
C PRO A 770 10.57 18.71 6.22
N ALA A 771 11.46 17.72 6.22
CA ALA A 771 12.45 17.47 5.17
C ALA A 771 11.85 16.80 3.91
N VAL A 772 10.70 17.30 3.46
CA VAL A 772 9.98 16.85 2.27
C VAL A 772 10.66 17.33 0.99
N ASN A 773 10.34 16.69 -0.14
CA ASN A 773 11.11 16.82 -1.38
C ASN A 773 12.59 16.50 -1.14
N PHE A 774 12.84 15.40 -0.42
CA PHE A 774 14.12 15.09 0.23
C PHE A 774 15.32 15.07 -0.72
N ASN A 775 15.15 14.52 -1.93
CA ASN A 775 16.24 14.46 -2.92
C ASN A 775 16.67 15.88 -3.34
N ASN A 776 15.70 16.76 -3.61
CA ASN A 776 15.96 18.14 -3.97
C ASN A 776 16.40 18.99 -2.77
N LEU A 777 15.96 18.70 -1.55
CA LEU A 777 16.50 19.32 -0.33
C LEU A 777 18.00 19.02 -0.19
N THR A 778 18.36 17.75 -0.38
CA THR A 778 19.75 17.29 -0.27
C THR A 778 20.63 17.95 -1.34
N SER A 779 20.09 18.08 -2.56
CA SER A 779 20.70 18.77 -3.69
C SER A 779 20.85 20.27 -3.44
N TRP A 780 19.81 20.92 -2.91
CA TRP A 780 19.84 22.35 -2.56
C TRP A 780 20.91 22.65 -1.51
N ARG A 781 21.04 21.80 -0.47
CA ARG A 781 22.13 21.92 0.50
C ARG A 781 23.52 21.71 -0.12
N ALA A 782 23.66 20.74 -1.04
CA ALA A 782 24.91 20.51 -1.76
C ALA A 782 25.33 21.72 -2.64
N SER A 783 24.34 22.46 -3.16
CA SER A 783 24.58 23.60 -4.04
C SER A 783 25.27 24.80 -3.38
N PHE A 784 25.26 24.91 -2.05
CA PHE A 784 25.85 26.05 -1.35
C PHE A 784 27.37 26.12 -1.48
N LEU A 785 28.08 25.00 -1.43
CA LEU A 785 29.55 25.02 -1.53
C LEU A 785 30.04 25.56 -2.89
N PRO A 786 29.49 25.14 -4.04
CA PRO A 786 29.76 25.80 -5.33
C PRO A 786 29.33 27.28 -5.41
N ILE A 787 28.42 27.75 -4.55
CA ILE A 787 27.97 29.15 -4.50
C ILE A 787 28.92 30.01 -3.66
N THR A 788 29.29 29.55 -2.48
CA THR A 788 30.13 30.31 -1.54
C THR A 788 31.61 30.19 -1.86
N GLY A 789 32.01 29.07 -2.47
CA GLY A 789 33.39 28.64 -2.47
C GLY A 789 33.88 28.28 -1.06
N THR A 790 35.16 27.95 -0.96
CA THR A 790 35.86 27.76 0.33
C THR A 790 36.32 29.08 0.92
N PRO A 791 36.75 29.15 2.20
CA PRO A 791 37.31 30.37 2.80
C PRO A 791 38.51 31.00 2.07
N ASN A 792 39.15 30.28 1.14
CA ASN A 792 40.23 30.79 0.31
C ASN A 792 39.74 31.45 -1.00
N SER A 793 38.44 31.40 -1.28
CA SER A 793 37.83 31.94 -2.50
C SER A 793 37.65 33.44 -2.38
N THR A 794 37.94 34.18 -3.45
CA THR A 794 37.86 35.65 -3.43
C THR A 794 36.43 36.20 -3.28
N HIS A 795 35.42 35.40 -3.59
CA HIS A 795 33.99 35.74 -3.47
C HIS A 795 33.35 35.22 -2.17
N PHE A 796 34.13 34.55 -1.30
CA PHE A 796 33.61 34.01 -0.05
C PHE A 796 33.16 35.13 0.89
N VAL A 797 31.97 34.99 1.46
CA VAL A 797 31.42 35.90 2.47
C VAL A 797 31.65 35.27 3.83
N THR A 798 32.48 35.91 4.65
CA THR A 798 32.85 35.36 5.96
C THR A 798 31.68 35.37 6.93
N LYS A 799 31.74 34.51 7.96
CA LYS A 799 30.77 34.51 9.05
C LYS A 799 30.58 35.89 9.68
N ALA A 800 31.67 36.63 9.89
CA ALA A 800 31.60 37.99 10.43
C ALA A 800 30.83 38.93 9.49
N GLN A 801 31.06 38.85 8.18
CA GLN A 801 30.33 39.66 7.20
C GLN A 801 28.83 39.29 7.14
N TRP A 802 28.47 38.01 7.25
CA TRP A 802 27.06 37.60 7.34
C TRP A 802 26.37 38.18 8.58
N ILE A 803 27.04 38.16 9.74
CA ILE A 803 26.47 38.59 11.03
C ILE A 803 26.48 40.12 11.18
N GLU A 804 27.56 40.78 10.78
CA GLU A 804 27.79 42.20 11.05
C GLU A 804 27.33 43.12 9.90
N ILE A 805 27.11 42.56 8.70
CA ILE A 805 26.79 43.35 7.50
C ILE A 805 25.50 42.86 6.84
N VAL A 806 25.43 41.58 6.45
CA VAL A 806 24.31 41.08 5.65
C VAL A 806 23.02 40.98 6.47
N HIS A 807 23.07 40.34 7.64
CA HIS A 807 21.88 40.16 8.48
C HIS A 807 21.28 41.50 8.97
N PRO A 808 22.09 42.48 9.43
CA PRO A 808 21.55 43.81 9.77
C PRO A 808 20.90 44.52 8.58
N GLU A 809 21.44 44.38 7.37
CA GLU A 809 20.82 44.96 6.17
C GLU A 809 19.53 44.21 5.77
N VAL A 810 19.48 42.88 5.93
CA VAL A 810 18.26 42.09 5.77
C VAL A 810 17.16 42.59 6.71
N LEU A 811 17.47 42.76 8.00
CA LEU A 811 16.52 43.32 8.98
C LEU A 811 16.14 44.76 8.62
N HIS A 812 17.10 45.60 8.23
CA HIS A 812 16.82 46.98 7.82
C HIS A 812 15.78 47.06 6.68
N GLN A 813 15.84 46.14 5.72
CA GLN A 813 14.91 46.10 4.60
C GLN A 813 13.59 45.39 4.92
N CYS A 814 13.55 44.48 5.92
CA CYS A 814 12.46 43.51 6.04
C CYS A 814 11.82 43.34 7.41
N ASP A 815 12.40 43.85 8.50
CA ASP A 815 11.87 43.71 9.87
C ASP A 815 10.46 44.33 9.98
N GLY A 816 10.36 45.64 9.71
CA GLY A 816 9.11 46.39 9.76
C GLY A 816 8.02 46.03 8.73
N ILE A 817 8.13 44.95 7.97
CA ILE A 817 7.10 44.51 7.00
C ILE A 817 5.78 44.17 7.71
N ASP A 818 5.83 43.69 8.95
CA ASP A 818 4.65 43.36 9.75
C ASP A 818 4.11 44.53 10.60
N GLY A 819 4.79 45.68 10.53
CA GLY A 819 4.48 46.89 11.28
C GLY A 819 5.23 47.06 12.61
N VAL A 820 6.17 46.18 12.95
CA VAL A 820 7.00 46.25 14.17
C VAL A 820 8.48 46.04 13.81
N ASP A 821 9.36 46.85 14.41
CA ASP A 821 10.82 46.65 14.31
C ASP A 821 11.30 45.94 15.59
N ASP A 822 11.17 44.62 15.64
CA ASP A 822 11.56 43.77 16.79
C ASP A 822 12.73 42.81 16.50
N GLY A 823 13.34 42.94 15.32
CA GLY A 823 14.39 42.07 14.82
C GLY A 823 13.89 40.72 14.33
N ILE A 824 12.59 40.57 14.06
CA ILE A 824 11.96 39.31 13.63
C ILE A 824 11.16 39.55 12.34
N ILE A 825 11.60 38.89 11.27
CA ILE A 825 10.83 38.84 10.02
C ILE A 825 9.66 37.86 10.19
N THR A 826 8.45 38.39 10.40
CA THR A 826 7.24 37.56 10.61
C THR A 826 6.84 36.74 9.39
N ASP A 827 6.98 37.28 8.18
CA ASP A 827 6.70 36.57 6.93
C ASP A 827 7.79 36.84 5.88
N PRO A 828 8.84 36.00 5.83
CA PRO A 828 9.94 36.16 4.89
C PRO A 828 9.53 36.10 3.42
N SER A 829 8.33 35.61 3.08
CA SER A 829 7.85 35.61 1.69
C SER A 829 7.57 37.03 1.15
N LEU A 830 7.49 38.02 2.04
CA LEU A 830 7.31 39.43 1.71
C LEU A 830 8.64 40.20 1.66
N CYS A 831 9.74 39.60 2.12
CA CYS A 831 11.05 40.23 2.15
C CYS A 831 11.71 40.20 0.77
N GLU A 832 11.62 41.30 0.03
CA GLU A 832 12.33 41.49 -1.24
C GLU A 832 13.75 42.04 -1.02
N PHE A 833 14.61 41.28 -0.35
CA PHE A 833 15.97 41.71 -0.02
C PHE A 833 16.81 42.06 -1.26
N ARG A 834 17.47 43.22 -1.23
CA ARG A 834 18.31 43.77 -2.31
C ARG A 834 19.78 43.84 -1.85
N PRO A 835 20.62 42.84 -2.18
CA PRO A 835 22.00 42.80 -1.70
C PRO A 835 22.91 43.86 -2.34
N ASP A 836 22.47 44.54 -3.40
CA ASP A 836 23.21 45.65 -4.02
C ASP A 836 23.47 46.82 -3.04
N ALA A 837 22.64 46.97 -2.00
CA ALA A 837 22.83 47.95 -0.94
C ALA A 837 24.14 47.74 -0.15
N LEU A 838 24.69 46.52 -0.20
CA LEU A 838 25.91 46.13 0.50
C LEU A 838 27.19 46.47 -0.29
N LEU A 839 27.10 46.93 -1.54
CA LEU A 839 28.28 47.21 -2.37
C LEU A 839 29.10 48.37 -1.79
N CYS A 840 30.42 48.15 -1.65
CA CYS A 840 31.33 49.21 -1.26
C CYS A 840 31.27 50.41 -2.23
N GLY A 841 31.24 51.63 -1.66
CA GLY A 841 31.30 52.88 -2.41
C GLY A 841 32.64 53.11 -3.10
N GLU A 842 32.71 54.10 -4.00
CA GLU A 842 33.97 54.46 -4.66
C GLU A 842 35.06 54.86 -3.65
N GLY A 843 36.12 54.06 -3.56
CA GLY A 843 37.25 54.30 -2.65
C GLY A 843 37.13 53.62 -1.28
N GLU A 844 36.03 52.91 -1.00
CA GLU A 844 35.89 52.06 0.19
C GLU A 844 36.58 50.71 -0.02
N HIS A 845 37.03 50.10 1.08
CA HIS A 845 37.68 48.78 1.07
C HIS A 845 36.78 47.74 1.72
N VAL A 846 36.82 46.51 1.21
CA VAL A 846 36.12 45.35 1.81
C VAL A 846 36.51 45.23 3.29
N GLY A 847 35.50 45.18 4.16
CA GLY A 847 35.66 45.23 5.60
C GLY A 847 34.30 45.16 6.32
N PRO A 848 34.21 45.50 7.61
CA PRO A 848 32.99 45.36 8.43
C PRO A 848 31.82 46.31 8.05
N GLY A 849 31.89 46.99 6.90
CA GLY A 849 30.87 47.96 6.47
C GLY A 849 30.31 47.76 5.06
N CYS A 850 30.93 46.92 4.21
CA CYS A 850 30.48 46.69 2.84
C CYS A 850 31.13 45.43 2.24
N LEU A 851 30.54 44.93 1.15
CA LEU A 851 30.97 43.78 0.36
C LEU A 851 31.45 44.22 -1.03
N ASP A 852 32.39 43.47 -1.61
CA ASP A 852 32.69 43.65 -3.03
C ASP A 852 31.61 43.04 -3.95
N ARG A 853 31.74 43.29 -5.25
CA ARG A 853 30.78 42.79 -6.25
C ARG A 853 30.67 41.27 -6.29
N ALA A 854 31.77 40.56 -6.09
CA ALA A 854 31.76 39.10 -6.17
C ALA A 854 31.08 38.49 -4.94
N GLN A 855 31.33 39.07 -3.75
CA GLN A 855 30.65 38.73 -2.50
C GLN A 855 29.15 39.05 -2.55
N VAL A 856 28.76 40.21 -3.08
CA VAL A 856 27.33 40.55 -3.28
C VAL A 856 26.63 39.56 -4.21
N GLU A 857 27.31 39.08 -5.25
CA GLU A 857 26.75 38.04 -6.12
C GLU A 857 26.60 36.69 -5.41
N THR A 858 27.55 36.32 -4.54
CA THR A 858 27.39 35.14 -3.67
C THR A 858 26.18 35.28 -2.74
N VAL A 859 25.98 36.44 -2.10
CA VAL A 859 24.77 36.71 -1.30
C VAL A 859 23.51 36.59 -2.14
N ARG A 860 23.50 37.16 -3.36
CA ARG A 860 22.36 37.06 -4.28
C ARG A 860 22.02 35.60 -4.61
N ARG A 861 23.02 34.76 -4.88
CA ARG A 861 22.84 33.35 -5.23
C ARG A 861 22.37 32.49 -4.05
N VAL A 862 22.75 32.83 -2.82
CA VAL A 862 22.23 32.17 -1.60
C VAL A 862 20.71 32.33 -1.46
N PHE A 863 20.18 33.51 -1.82
CA PHE A 863 18.74 33.80 -1.82
C PHE A 863 18.07 33.51 -3.17
N TYR A 864 18.71 32.72 -4.04
CA TYR A 864 18.14 32.28 -5.31
C TYR A 864 17.73 30.80 -5.23
N PRO A 865 16.60 30.37 -5.84
CA PRO A 865 16.19 28.97 -5.81
C PRO A 865 17.16 28.06 -6.57
N LEU A 866 17.20 26.78 -6.18
CA LEU A 866 17.81 25.76 -7.03
C LEU A 866 16.88 25.49 -8.21
N VAL A 867 17.40 25.66 -9.43
CA VAL A 867 16.65 25.48 -10.68
C VAL A 867 17.27 24.41 -11.56
N ASP A 868 16.44 23.80 -12.41
CA ASP A 868 16.89 22.93 -13.49
C ASP A 868 17.45 23.74 -14.69
N ALA A 869 17.91 23.02 -15.73
CA ALA A 869 18.46 23.61 -16.94
C ALA A 869 17.46 24.47 -17.74
N ASP A 870 16.16 24.24 -17.57
CA ASP A 870 15.07 24.97 -18.22
C ASP A 870 14.56 26.14 -17.35
N GLY A 871 15.13 26.34 -16.15
CA GLY A 871 14.75 27.37 -15.19
C GLY A 871 13.59 26.98 -14.27
N GLY A 872 13.15 25.73 -14.28
CA GLY A 872 12.15 25.19 -13.36
C GLY A 872 12.68 25.08 -11.93
N VAL A 873 11.87 25.48 -10.94
CA VAL A 873 12.30 25.47 -9.52
C VAL A 873 12.27 24.05 -8.95
N MET A 874 13.45 23.48 -8.72
CA MET A 874 13.63 22.20 -8.03
C MET A 874 13.39 22.37 -6.52
N TYR A 875 14.07 23.33 -5.90
CA TYR A 875 13.94 23.64 -4.47
C TYR A 875 13.92 25.16 -4.24
N PRO A 876 13.07 25.68 -3.33
CA PRO A 876 12.98 27.12 -3.11
C PRO A 876 14.28 27.72 -2.55
N ALA A 877 14.41 29.04 -2.67
CA ALA A 877 15.52 29.80 -2.09
C ALA A 877 15.55 29.68 -0.56
N MET A 878 16.70 29.99 0.05
CA MET A 878 16.72 30.25 1.48
C MET A 878 15.84 31.47 1.80
N GLN A 879 15.09 31.44 2.90
CA GLN A 879 14.40 32.63 3.39
C GLN A 879 15.36 33.61 4.10
N PRO A 880 15.22 34.93 3.86
CA PRO A 880 15.92 35.95 4.62
C PRO A 880 15.61 35.88 6.13
N GLY A 881 16.60 36.20 6.96
CA GLY A 881 16.56 36.19 8.43
C GLY A 881 17.39 35.06 9.05
N SER A 882 17.69 34.00 8.31
CA SER A 882 18.39 32.80 8.81
C SER A 882 19.92 32.90 8.86
N GLU A 883 20.47 34.05 8.46
CA GLU A 883 21.88 34.18 8.06
C GLU A 883 22.86 33.87 9.19
N VAL A 884 22.53 34.28 10.42
CA VAL A 884 23.42 34.16 11.58
C VAL A 884 23.82 32.70 11.84
N MET A 885 22.84 31.80 11.87
CA MET A 885 23.09 30.37 12.09
C MET A 885 23.48 29.65 10.79
N ALA A 886 22.95 30.07 9.65
CA ALA A 886 23.31 29.48 8.36
C ALA A 886 24.80 29.73 8.01
N ALA A 887 25.38 30.83 8.48
CA ALA A 887 26.82 31.13 8.36
C ALA A 887 27.72 30.20 9.18
N GLU A 888 27.18 29.48 10.17
CA GLU A 888 27.90 28.42 10.89
C GLU A 888 27.89 27.07 10.16
N GLY A 889 26.98 26.92 9.19
CA GLY A 889 26.71 25.68 8.48
C GLY A 889 26.77 25.85 6.97
N LEU A 890 25.61 25.96 6.33
CA LEU A 890 25.47 25.96 4.86
C LEU A 890 26.32 27.02 4.17
N TYR A 891 26.60 28.17 4.79
CA TYR A 891 27.43 29.22 4.17
C TYR A 891 28.89 29.19 4.59
N GLY A 892 29.29 28.24 5.44
CA GLY A 892 30.60 28.17 6.07
C GLY A 892 31.76 27.85 5.12
N GLY A 893 31.47 27.53 3.85
CA GLY A 893 32.48 27.21 2.84
C GLY A 893 33.04 25.80 2.93
N GLU A 894 32.29 24.89 3.56
CA GLU A 894 32.59 23.46 3.68
C GLU A 894 31.40 22.62 3.18
N PRO A 895 31.61 21.38 2.71
CA PRO A 895 30.51 20.50 2.32
C PRO A 895 29.52 20.25 3.46
N TRP A 896 28.22 20.28 3.15
CA TRP A 896 27.21 19.84 4.10
C TRP A 896 27.23 18.30 4.22
N LEU A 897 27.69 17.79 5.36
CA LEU A 897 27.96 16.36 5.58
C LEU A 897 26.82 15.44 5.10
N ASN A 898 25.58 15.72 5.49
CA ASN A 898 24.44 14.85 5.13
C ASN A 898 24.23 14.78 3.61
N SER A 899 24.52 15.87 2.89
CA SER A 899 24.39 15.89 1.44
C SER A 899 25.56 15.22 0.76
N GLU A 900 26.78 15.51 1.22
CA GLU A 900 28.00 14.86 0.75
C GLU A 900 27.89 13.33 0.87
N GLU A 901 27.49 12.83 2.04
CA GLU A 901 27.36 11.39 2.28
C GLU A 901 26.18 10.78 1.51
N TRP A 902 25.06 11.49 1.33
CA TRP A 902 23.96 10.98 0.50
C TRP A 902 24.39 10.79 -0.96
N PHE A 903 25.09 11.78 -1.53
CA PHE A 903 25.60 11.65 -2.90
C PHE A 903 26.69 10.58 -3.01
N ARG A 904 27.60 10.49 -2.04
CA ARG A 904 28.65 9.46 -2.02
C ARG A 904 28.12 8.06 -1.84
N TYR A 905 27.27 7.83 -0.83
CA TYR A 905 26.93 6.49 -0.37
C TYR A 905 25.63 5.95 -0.92
N VAL A 906 24.72 6.82 -1.38
CA VAL A 906 23.39 6.40 -1.84
C VAL A 906 23.20 6.68 -3.33
N VAL A 907 23.42 7.91 -3.79
CA VAL A 907 23.19 8.28 -5.20
C VAL A 907 24.23 7.63 -6.12
N TYR A 908 25.52 7.89 -5.87
CA TYR A 908 26.58 7.44 -6.78
C TYR A 908 27.29 6.17 -6.33
N ASN A 909 27.09 5.71 -5.09
CA ASN A 909 27.89 4.64 -4.48
C ASN A 909 29.39 4.82 -4.74
N ASN A 910 29.85 6.07 -4.69
CA ASN A 910 31.22 6.50 -4.92
C ASN A 910 31.70 7.36 -3.73
N PRO A 911 32.46 6.79 -2.79
CA PRO A 911 33.04 7.53 -1.65
C PRO A 911 33.97 8.68 -2.02
N THR A 912 34.39 8.78 -3.29
CA THR A 912 35.30 9.82 -3.80
C THR A 912 34.59 10.94 -4.55
N TRP A 913 33.25 10.95 -4.60
CA TRP A 913 32.49 12.04 -5.20
C TRP A 913 32.83 13.38 -4.51
N ASP A 914 33.06 14.41 -5.32
CA ASP A 914 33.52 15.73 -4.88
C ASP A 914 32.34 16.71 -4.80
N PRO A 915 31.91 17.12 -3.58
CA PRO A 915 30.82 18.08 -3.40
C PRO A 915 31.09 19.46 -4.00
N ALA A 916 32.36 19.84 -4.21
CA ALA A 916 32.69 21.11 -4.85
C ALA A 916 32.35 21.14 -6.36
N GLN A 917 32.11 19.98 -6.97
CA GLN A 917 31.71 19.85 -8.38
C GLN A 917 30.21 19.64 -8.59
N PHE A 918 29.39 19.79 -7.54
CA PHE A 918 27.95 19.60 -7.64
C PHE A 918 27.29 20.53 -8.68
N THR A 919 26.34 19.98 -9.44
CA THR A 919 25.56 20.66 -10.47
C THR A 919 24.06 20.31 -10.39
N SER A 920 23.22 21.02 -11.15
CA SER A 920 21.80 20.67 -11.30
C SER A 920 21.57 19.28 -11.90
N ASP A 921 22.52 18.75 -12.66
CA ASP A 921 22.42 17.40 -13.25
C ASP A 921 22.50 16.33 -12.15
N ASP A 922 23.35 16.53 -11.14
CA ASP A 922 23.40 15.66 -9.96
C ASP A 922 22.05 15.65 -9.23
N ALA A 923 21.39 16.82 -9.15
CA ALA A 923 20.06 16.94 -8.55
C ALA A 923 19.01 16.13 -9.34
N GLN A 924 19.04 16.20 -10.67
CA GLN A 924 18.14 15.41 -11.53
C GLN A 924 18.39 13.91 -11.36
N VAL A 925 19.65 13.47 -11.28
CA VAL A 925 20.01 12.07 -11.03
C VAL A 925 19.46 11.61 -9.69
N ALA A 926 19.70 12.37 -8.61
CA ALA A 926 19.22 12.02 -7.27
C ALA A 926 17.69 11.94 -7.22
N ASP A 927 16.99 12.91 -7.84
CA ASP A 927 15.53 12.95 -7.81
C ASP A 927 14.89 11.88 -8.68
N ALA A 928 15.45 11.59 -9.86
CA ALA A 928 14.97 10.52 -10.75
C ALA A 928 15.21 9.13 -10.14
N MET A 929 16.33 8.93 -9.45
CA MET A 929 16.64 7.67 -8.77
C MET A 929 15.73 7.41 -7.57
N ASN A 930 15.41 8.46 -6.81
CA ASN A 930 14.57 8.44 -5.61
C ASN A 930 14.82 7.22 -4.69
N PRO A 931 16.03 7.04 -4.13
CA PRO A 931 16.40 5.86 -3.35
C PRO A 931 15.46 5.61 -2.17
N GLY A 932 14.97 4.37 -2.02
CA GLY A 932 14.01 3.99 -0.97
C GLY A 932 12.66 4.73 -1.07
N THR A 933 12.38 5.38 -2.20
CA THR A 933 11.22 6.27 -2.41
C THR A 933 11.14 7.44 -1.41
N ILE A 934 12.29 7.92 -0.93
CA ILE A 934 12.41 8.88 0.17
C ILE A 934 11.94 10.31 -0.14
N ARG A 935 11.67 10.65 -1.42
CA ARG A 935 11.29 12.01 -1.85
C ARG A 935 10.25 12.65 -0.94
N THR A 936 9.22 11.88 -0.58
CA THR A 936 8.07 12.31 0.23
C THR A 936 7.52 13.66 -0.26
N TRP A 937 6.85 13.62 -1.41
CA TRP A 937 6.20 14.77 -2.03
C TRP A 937 4.85 14.35 -2.64
N PRO A 938 3.86 13.98 -1.80
CA PRO A 938 2.60 13.41 -2.27
C PRO A 938 1.71 14.45 -2.95
N ASP A 939 0.99 14.01 -3.99
CA ASP A 939 -0.07 14.81 -4.63
C ASP A 939 -1.38 14.79 -3.81
N THR A 940 -1.54 13.83 -2.89
CA THR A 940 -2.77 13.68 -2.11
C THR A 940 -2.52 13.05 -0.75
N LEU A 941 -3.26 13.49 0.26
CA LEU A 941 -3.36 12.83 1.57
C LEU A 941 -4.81 12.36 1.83
N SER A 942 -5.54 12.02 0.76
CA SER A 942 -6.97 11.70 0.84
C SER A 942 -7.27 10.49 1.71
N ARG A 943 -6.41 9.45 1.71
CA ARG A 943 -6.60 8.26 2.55
C ARG A 943 -6.48 8.61 4.04
N PHE A 944 -5.47 9.39 4.43
CA PHE A 944 -5.32 9.89 5.80
C PHE A 944 -6.53 10.72 6.24
N ARG A 945 -7.00 11.62 5.37
CA ARG A 945 -8.23 12.41 5.61
C ARG A 945 -9.47 11.52 5.76
N GLN A 946 -9.64 10.50 4.91
CA GLN A 946 -10.78 9.56 4.96
C GLN A 946 -10.81 8.73 6.25
N LEU A 947 -9.62 8.39 6.78
CA LEU A 947 -9.48 7.76 8.10
C LEU A 947 -9.61 8.76 9.27
N ASN A 948 -10.05 9.99 8.98
CA ASN A 948 -10.19 11.09 9.93
C ASN A 948 -8.88 11.50 10.63
N GLY A 949 -7.74 11.22 10.02
CA GLY A 949 -6.43 11.63 10.52
C GLY A 949 -6.28 13.16 10.57
N LYS A 950 -5.56 13.65 11.59
CA LYS A 950 -5.27 15.08 11.81
C LYS A 950 -3.78 15.34 11.72
N LEU A 951 -3.38 16.31 10.91
CA LEU A 951 -2.00 16.70 10.69
C LEU A 951 -1.81 18.17 11.04
N ILE A 952 -0.88 18.43 11.96
CA ILE A 952 -0.37 19.76 12.25
C ILE A 952 1.07 19.82 11.76
N ALA A 953 1.36 20.71 10.81
CA ALA A 953 2.73 21.06 10.47
C ALA A 953 3.09 22.43 11.05
N TYR A 954 4.36 22.63 11.38
CA TYR A 954 4.89 23.95 11.72
C TYR A 954 6.28 24.14 11.11
N HIS A 955 6.68 25.37 10.83
CA HIS A 955 8.01 25.67 10.30
C HIS A 955 8.52 27.02 10.80
N GLY A 956 9.74 27.00 11.36
CA GLY A 956 10.43 28.21 11.79
C GLY A 956 10.73 29.12 10.60
N GLN A 957 10.36 30.38 10.70
CA GLN A 957 10.60 31.35 9.62
C GLN A 957 12.07 31.79 9.56
N GLN A 958 12.90 31.35 10.51
CA GLN A 958 14.34 31.58 10.56
C GLN A 958 15.16 30.27 10.43
N ASP A 959 14.55 29.20 9.92
CA ASP A 959 15.17 27.87 9.81
C ASP A 959 16.41 27.87 8.90
N GLU A 960 17.58 27.66 9.51
CA GLU A 960 18.86 27.73 8.83
C GLU A 960 19.25 26.45 8.08
N LYS A 961 18.47 25.38 8.19
CA LYS A 961 18.80 24.06 7.62
C LYS A 961 17.83 23.61 6.53
N ILE A 962 16.55 24.00 6.63
CA ILE A 962 15.50 23.70 5.66
C ILE A 962 14.74 25.00 5.45
N THR A 963 14.66 25.47 4.20
CA THR A 963 13.95 26.72 3.96
C THR A 963 12.46 26.60 4.28
N SER A 964 11.92 27.56 5.02
CA SER A 964 10.51 27.57 5.43
C SER A 964 9.53 27.62 4.25
N PHE A 965 10.00 28.11 3.10
CA PHE A 965 9.24 28.15 1.86
C PHE A 965 8.83 26.77 1.35
N ILE A 966 9.54 25.69 1.72
CA ILE A 966 9.17 24.34 1.28
C ILE A 966 7.83 23.88 1.87
N SER A 967 7.52 24.26 3.11
CA SER A 967 6.26 23.85 3.76
C SER A 967 5.06 24.60 3.20
N VAL A 968 5.23 25.88 2.86
CA VAL A 968 4.22 26.63 2.10
C VAL A 968 3.97 25.93 0.75
N ARG A 969 5.05 25.61 0.02
CA ARG A 969 4.95 24.92 -1.27
C ARG A 969 4.27 23.56 -1.16
N LEU A 970 4.53 22.79 -0.09
CA LEU A 970 3.86 21.51 0.16
C LEU A 970 2.35 21.71 0.41
N TYR A 971 1.98 22.64 1.29
CA TYR A 971 0.58 22.92 1.61
C TYR A 971 -0.20 23.31 0.34
N GLU A 972 0.37 24.22 -0.45
CA GLU A 972 -0.25 24.67 -1.71
C GLU A 972 -0.24 23.58 -2.79
N HIS A 973 0.79 22.73 -2.83
CA HIS A 973 0.85 21.58 -3.71
C HIS A 973 -0.30 20.63 -3.43
N LEU A 974 -0.48 20.24 -2.16
CA LEU A 974 -1.57 19.36 -1.73
C LEU A 974 -2.95 20.01 -1.94
N SER A 975 -3.14 21.27 -1.53
CA SER A 975 -4.40 21.99 -1.74
C SER A 975 -4.80 22.03 -3.22
N ARG A 976 -3.85 22.29 -4.13
CA ARG A 976 -4.11 22.31 -5.57
C ARG A 976 -4.44 20.93 -6.14
N HIS A 977 -3.66 19.90 -5.82
CA HIS A 977 -3.86 18.56 -6.38
C HIS A 977 -5.11 17.87 -5.79
N MET A 978 -5.41 18.09 -4.51
CA MET A 978 -6.63 17.61 -3.87
C MET A 978 -7.86 18.47 -4.19
N ARG A 979 -7.65 19.63 -4.83
CA ARG A 979 -8.70 20.63 -5.15
C ARG A 979 -9.48 21.08 -3.92
N LEU A 980 -8.78 21.27 -2.79
CA LEU A 980 -9.35 21.70 -1.53
C LEU A 980 -9.02 23.16 -1.24
N THR A 981 -10.01 23.93 -0.85
CA THR A 981 -9.83 25.26 -0.30
C THR A 981 -9.09 25.20 1.06
N PRO A 982 -8.46 26.29 1.51
CA PRO A 982 -7.86 26.33 2.85
C PRO A 982 -8.82 25.91 3.97
N ALA A 983 -10.10 26.30 3.87
CA ALA A 983 -11.13 25.91 4.84
C ALA A 983 -11.42 24.39 4.84
N GLU A 984 -11.32 23.72 3.70
CA GLU A 984 -11.46 22.27 3.61
C GLU A 984 -10.19 21.54 4.06
N MET A 985 -9.01 22.13 3.80
CA MET A 985 -7.74 21.66 4.34
C MET A 985 -7.76 21.71 5.88
N ASP A 986 -8.32 22.77 6.48
CA ASP A 986 -8.42 22.95 7.95
C ASP A 986 -9.16 21.82 8.68
N GLY A 987 -9.92 20.97 7.96
CA GLY A 987 -10.59 19.79 8.52
C GLY A 987 -9.64 18.62 8.84
N PHE A 988 -8.43 18.61 8.29
CA PHE A 988 -7.45 17.53 8.50
C PHE A 988 -5.98 17.96 8.46
N PHE A 989 -5.61 19.06 7.81
CA PHE A 989 -4.24 19.56 7.73
C PHE A 989 -4.18 21.07 8.04
N ARG A 990 -3.54 21.43 9.16
CA ARG A 990 -3.22 22.82 9.53
C ARG A 990 -1.71 23.04 9.54
N PHE A 991 -1.28 24.18 9.02
CA PHE A 991 0.13 24.56 8.94
C PHE A 991 0.37 25.88 9.69
N PHE A 992 1.38 25.94 10.55
CA PHE A 992 1.75 27.13 11.33
C PHE A 992 3.13 27.64 10.94
N ARG A 993 3.21 28.94 10.64
CA ARG A 993 4.48 29.63 10.45
C ARG A 993 4.89 30.26 11.76
N VAL A 994 6.14 30.07 12.16
CA VAL A 994 6.64 30.50 13.47
C VAL A 994 7.74 31.56 13.31
N PRO A 995 7.39 32.86 13.36
CA PRO A 995 8.33 33.98 13.34
C PRO A 995 9.46 33.84 14.37
N GLY A 996 10.69 34.10 13.93
CA GLY A 996 11.87 34.11 14.80
C GLY A 996 12.24 32.74 15.37
N MET A 997 11.64 31.65 14.91
CA MET A 997 12.06 30.30 15.27
C MET A 997 13.09 29.77 14.27
N SER A 998 14.20 29.26 14.79
CA SER A 998 15.25 28.56 14.04
C SER A 998 14.82 27.12 13.67
N HIS A 999 15.76 26.27 13.24
CA HIS A 999 15.44 24.89 12.89
C HIS A 999 14.82 24.11 14.06
N CYS A 1000 13.53 23.81 13.94
CA CYS A 1000 12.66 23.09 14.89
C CYS A 1000 12.43 23.73 16.28
N GLY A 1001 13.22 24.70 16.68
CA GLY A 1001 13.10 25.40 17.96
C GLY A 1001 14.20 26.43 18.15
N GLY A 1002 14.18 27.15 19.27
CA GLY A 1002 15.10 28.25 19.55
C GLY A 1002 14.92 29.42 18.58
N GLY A 1003 15.92 30.30 18.51
CA GLY A 1003 15.85 31.56 17.76
C GLY A 1003 15.35 32.73 18.62
N PRO A 1004 15.34 33.95 18.07
CA PRO A 1004 14.98 35.17 18.81
C PRO A 1004 13.48 35.29 19.13
N GLY A 1005 12.62 34.51 18.46
CA GLY A 1005 11.17 34.62 18.60
C GLY A 1005 10.55 33.80 19.73
N ALA A 1006 9.22 33.85 19.80
CA ALA A 1006 8.43 33.06 20.74
C ALA A 1006 8.27 31.61 20.25
N SER A 1007 9.37 30.83 20.31
CA SER A 1007 9.51 29.52 19.67
C SER A 1007 9.12 28.32 20.53
N VAL A 1008 8.70 28.51 21.79
CA VAL A 1008 8.45 27.42 22.74
C VAL A 1008 6.94 27.22 22.94
N PHE A 1009 6.40 26.08 22.52
CA PHE A 1009 4.94 25.80 22.52
C PHE A 1009 4.61 24.29 22.61
N GLY A 1010 5.46 23.48 23.25
CA GLY A 1010 5.19 22.07 23.51
C GLY A 1010 5.27 21.16 22.27
N GLN A 1011 6.01 21.57 21.24
CA GLN A 1011 6.08 20.86 19.97
C GLN A 1011 6.85 19.52 20.00
N TRP A 1012 7.67 19.30 21.02
CA TRP A 1012 8.37 18.04 21.33
C TRP A 1012 9.00 18.12 22.73
N GLY A 1013 9.73 17.08 23.17
CA GLY A 1013 10.34 17.02 24.49
C GLY A 1013 11.50 17.99 24.75
N GLY A 1014 12.00 17.99 25.99
CA GLY A 1014 13.10 18.88 26.42
C GLY A 1014 12.70 20.36 26.44
N ALA A 1015 13.64 21.24 26.05
CA ALA A 1015 13.51 22.69 26.16
C ALA A 1015 12.24 23.27 25.50
N SER A 1016 11.69 22.60 24.49
CA SER A 1016 10.48 23.08 23.80
C SER A 1016 9.17 22.74 24.54
N ALA A 1017 9.21 21.92 25.58
CA ALA A 1017 8.08 21.60 26.46
C ALA A 1017 8.35 21.92 27.94
N ASP A 1018 9.53 22.46 28.26
CA ASP A 1018 9.86 22.90 29.60
C ASP A 1018 9.15 24.23 29.92
N GLY A 1019 8.51 24.30 31.08
CA GLY A 1019 7.72 25.46 31.49
C GLY A 1019 6.38 25.63 30.77
N ILE A 1020 6.02 24.74 29.83
CA ILE A 1020 4.77 24.76 29.09
C ILE A 1020 3.80 23.67 29.64
N PRO A 1021 2.69 24.06 30.27
CA PRO A 1021 1.62 23.14 30.68
C PRO A 1021 1.08 22.30 29.52
N PHE A 1022 0.72 21.03 29.77
CA PHE A 1022 0.10 20.15 28.77
C PHE A 1022 -1.41 20.47 28.62
N GLU A 1023 -1.70 21.71 28.20
CA GLU A 1023 -3.03 22.25 27.98
C GLU A 1023 -3.16 22.67 26.51
N LYS A 1024 -4.31 22.40 25.87
CA LYS A 1024 -4.49 22.56 24.42
C LYS A 1024 -4.27 23.99 23.92
N GLU A 1025 -4.43 24.98 24.80
CA GLU A 1025 -4.22 26.40 24.49
C GLU A 1025 -2.73 26.80 24.45
N GLN A 1026 -1.86 26.05 25.15
CA GLN A 1026 -0.45 26.41 25.34
C GLN A 1026 0.52 25.38 24.73
N ASN A 1027 0.03 24.17 24.44
CA ASN A 1027 0.86 23.04 24.05
C ASN A 1027 0.34 22.38 22.77
N LEU A 1028 1.18 22.35 21.74
CA LEU A 1028 0.80 21.88 20.41
C LEU A 1028 0.48 20.37 20.36
N LEU A 1029 1.17 19.56 21.16
CA LEU A 1029 0.84 18.13 21.25
C LEU A 1029 -0.52 17.94 21.96
N ALA A 1030 -0.80 18.70 23.01
CA ALA A 1030 -2.12 18.69 23.66
C ALA A 1030 -3.23 19.19 22.73
N ALA A 1031 -2.95 20.21 21.91
CA ALA A 1031 -3.87 20.71 20.89
C ALA A 1031 -4.18 19.65 19.82
N LEU A 1032 -3.18 18.88 19.39
CA LEU A 1032 -3.38 17.76 18.46
C LEU A 1032 -4.26 16.67 19.08
N VAL A 1033 -4.06 16.35 20.37
CA VAL A 1033 -4.92 15.40 21.10
C VAL A 1033 -6.36 15.89 21.13
N ALA A 1034 -6.58 17.16 21.51
CA ALA A 1034 -7.91 17.76 21.51
C ALA A 1034 -8.54 17.74 20.10
N TRP A 1035 -7.76 17.95 19.04
CA TRP A 1035 -8.29 17.87 17.68
C TRP A 1035 -8.71 16.45 17.29
N VAL A 1036 -7.92 15.44 17.65
CA VAL A 1036 -8.22 14.03 17.33
C VAL A 1036 -9.36 13.48 18.17
N GLU A 1037 -9.39 13.77 19.47
CA GLU A 1037 -10.32 13.16 20.43
C GLU A 1037 -11.58 13.98 20.68
N GLU A 1038 -11.50 15.31 20.58
CA GLU A 1038 -12.58 16.26 20.90
C GLU A 1038 -13.07 17.03 19.68
N ALA A 1039 -12.44 16.83 18.50
CA ALA A 1039 -12.67 17.60 17.28
C ALA A 1039 -12.40 19.11 17.42
N GLU A 1040 -11.57 19.50 18.40
CA GLU A 1040 -11.21 20.89 18.66
C GLU A 1040 -9.86 21.24 18.01
N ALA A 1041 -9.93 21.88 16.85
CA ALA A 1041 -8.74 22.19 16.06
C ALA A 1041 -8.13 23.55 16.44
N PRO A 1042 -6.80 23.66 16.60
CA PRO A 1042 -6.17 24.93 16.96
C PRO A 1042 -6.16 25.90 15.77
N ASP A 1043 -6.72 27.10 15.92
CA ASP A 1043 -6.59 28.19 14.93
C ASP A 1043 -5.31 29.00 15.12
N ILE A 1044 -4.78 28.97 16.34
CA ILE A 1044 -3.55 29.63 16.77
C ILE A 1044 -2.69 28.67 17.59
N VAL A 1045 -1.40 28.96 17.67
CA VAL A 1045 -0.48 28.32 18.60
C VAL A 1045 0.20 29.42 19.42
N LEU A 1046 0.03 29.40 20.74
CA LEU A 1046 0.68 30.36 21.62
C LEU A 1046 2.15 29.97 21.81
N GLY A 1047 3.05 30.72 21.17
CA GLY A 1047 4.48 30.61 21.37
C GLY A 1047 4.96 31.44 22.55
N THR A 1048 5.94 30.92 23.28
CA THR A 1048 6.59 31.57 24.41
C THR A 1048 8.07 31.81 24.13
N ARG A 1049 8.58 32.98 24.54
CA ARG A 1049 10.01 33.32 24.64
C ARG A 1049 10.35 33.43 26.12
N PHE A 1050 11.38 32.72 26.57
CA PHE A 1050 11.90 32.84 27.94
C PHE A 1050 13.14 33.72 27.97
N TRP A 1051 13.32 34.48 29.05
CA TRP A 1051 14.52 35.30 29.24
C TRP A 1051 15.77 34.43 29.16
N LYS A 1052 16.64 34.73 28.18
CA LYS A 1052 17.89 33.97 27.93
C LYS A 1052 17.67 32.46 27.77
N ASP A 1053 16.52 32.06 27.23
CA ASP A 1053 16.17 30.64 27.04
C ASP A 1053 16.08 29.83 28.34
N ASP A 1054 15.88 30.50 29.49
CA ASP A 1054 15.80 29.87 30.81
C ASP A 1054 14.42 30.06 31.43
N VAL A 1055 13.68 28.95 31.57
CA VAL A 1055 12.35 28.90 32.18
C VAL A 1055 12.35 29.49 33.59
N ALA A 1056 13.44 29.36 34.35
CA ALA A 1056 13.55 29.88 35.70
C ALA A 1056 13.63 31.42 35.74
N LEU A 1057 13.99 32.07 34.64
CA LEU A 1057 14.03 33.53 34.50
C LEU A 1057 12.68 34.12 34.07
N GLY A 1058 11.68 33.28 33.79
CA GLY A 1058 10.33 33.68 33.43
C GLY A 1058 10.17 34.06 31.95
N VAL A 1059 8.93 34.39 31.58
CA VAL A 1059 8.53 34.73 30.21
C VAL A 1059 9.03 36.14 29.85
N GLU A 1060 9.74 36.24 28.72
CA GLU A 1060 10.17 37.49 28.07
C GLU A 1060 9.06 38.04 27.16
N GLY A 1061 8.37 37.16 26.44
CA GLY A 1061 7.23 37.53 25.59
C GLY A 1061 6.48 36.31 25.06
N GLU A 1062 5.26 36.55 24.58
CA GLU A 1062 4.40 35.53 23.97
C GLU A 1062 3.88 36.02 22.62
N ARG A 1063 3.61 35.11 21.69
CA ARG A 1063 3.04 35.43 20.37
C ARG A 1063 2.06 34.35 19.94
N GLU A 1064 0.89 34.76 19.45
CA GLU A 1064 -0.04 33.86 18.78
C GLU A 1064 0.41 33.64 17.33
N HIS A 1065 0.82 32.41 17.01
CA HIS A 1065 1.17 31.99 15.66
C HIS A 1065 -0.08 31.56 14.91
N CYS A 1066 -0.44 32.29 13.86
CA CYS A 1066 -1.64 31.99 13.09
C CYS A 1066 -1.46 30.79 12.16
N ARG A 1067 -2.53 30.02 11.95
CA ARG A 1067 -2.57 29.00 10.90
C ARG A 1067 -2.50 29.64 9.50
N TYR A 1068 -1.75 29.03 8.58
CA TYR A 1068 -1.70 29.41 7.17
C TYR A 1068 -3.10 29.23 6.52
N PRO A 1069 -3.54 30.15 5.63
CA PRO A 1069 -2.82 31.29 5.07
C PRO A 1069 -2.92 32.59 5.87
N TRP A 1070 -3.39 32.56 7.12
CA TRP A 1070 -3.42 33.76 7.96
C TRP A 1070 -1.99 34.23 8.28
N ARG A 1071 -1.90 35.52 8.61
CA ARG A 1071 -0.64 36.18 8.97
C ARG A 1071 -0.86 36.96 10.26
N THR A 1072 0.16 36.97 11.11
CA THR A 1072 0.22 37.87 12.27
C THR A 1072 0.59 39.28 11.77
N THR A 1073 -0.15 40.30 12.21
CA THR A 1073 0.12 41.73 11.90
C THR A 1073 -0.14 42.58 13.13
N ALA A 1074 0.62 43.65 13.35
CA ALA A 1074 0.38 44.57 14.45
C ALA A 1074 -0.71 45.60 14.11
N THR A 1075 -1.56 45.95 15.09
CA THR A 1075 -2.71 46.87 14.88
C THR A 1075 -2.61 48.22 15.61
N SER A 1076 -1.53 48.50 16.36
CA SER A 1076 -1.22 49.77 17.07
C SER A 1076 0.24 49.72 17.60
N PRO A 1077 0.94 50.84 17.95
CA PRO A 1077 2.31 50.75 18.43
C PRO A 1077 2.37 49.93 19.73
N ALA A 1078 3.30 48.99 19.82
CA ALA A 1078 3.49 48.09 20.97
C ALA A 1078 3.80 48.86 22.27
N ASP A 1079 3.37 48.29 23.41
CA ASP A 1079 3.76 48.65 24.79
C ASP A 1079 5.20 48.22 25.10
#